data_AF-A0A2T2NBC7-F1
#
_entry.id   AF-A0A2T2NBC7-F1
#
_cell.length_a   1.000
_cell.length_b   1.000
_cell.length_c   1.000
_cell.angle_alpha   90.00
_cell.angle_beta   90.00
_cell.angle_gamma   90.00
#
_symmetry.space_group_name_H-M   'P 1'
#
loop_
_entity.id
_entity.type
_entity.pdbx_description
1 polymer ?
#
loop_
_entity_poly.entity_id
_entity_poly.type
_entity_poly.pdbx_seq_one_letter_code
_entity_poly.pdbx_strand_id
1 'polypeptide(L)'
;MGRLDLRVALPPDDLVQLQVWIEGIGETSESKAVKMVQGLPIRRDLILIDRSELSFERVTSKVGALAQRRGQLAVTPCTNCKLRDRPFDQCILLDGYLGGGCASCYTSRPSERKAEAAGSTKRVKSSRTTFTPLTPPEGTDQAFDATAMMIPKALASTPNELVVMGDLVLPDPTSCEMDSDSVHHIKSIIPHLHDLGRRNLHFLSQRINISTRFSEFQNEERLAWQISGCEPELGSTLVCPSGSLDSAIAHHLHQPSFSTRFRSTGHTADSSNGCISMVMGGAYRKNHTLIYDHLHRRSARSEGLEEYPSAVLRAHETFTFDIMKSSAAKVEIVYGLHVQKRLLDPKRLKTTILPLWGAFAGIFLVLVHESNFANAEDDHLYRKVLLLATHPQRMFYEARGSDTARRQDLILQAATLMADPTIQFDHDYYTAKKWMSKTPTANELGRMRATELSHCLSIQEPFEAITKDQQSPMAEEGHGNQLWEQHFSETPHSNDTLRELLPPAIAEARKADSPDWKDPTQFPSAVLKWYRGQKQILFYEATVKSCVDISNAFHRCDKSLVKSNSITSTRQAMLNLMIIQEKNLKTLPGKFQDLYHSRFDGSSITTSCICGLTKRVDKDPRFSCLRVGFYIARQTKACRSAQCNPDSRALGTTRSLLPESDISWIHQSCIATRNEGLKRVDLDRVVQKIPANGTSSLVCWCVWCKEKTETNGGSTFFTDENPEWTLGYTRPLYIERRPKCLRCARDNRRQGRFIPVDPLVPSISRSRLIQFERTYGHHDSRILALLLDEWLPSSRVPRTTEEDM
;
A
#
# COMPACT_ATOMS: atom_id res chain seq x y z
N MET A 1 48.77 16.27 -8.51
CA MET A 1 47.79 15.50 -7.72
C MET A 1 46.93 16.49 -6.95
N GLY A 2 45.68 16.69 -7.36
CA GLY A 2 44.77 17.67 -6.74
C GLY A 2 44.34 17.19 -5.35
N ARG A 3 44.34 18.09 -4.35
CA ARG A 3 43.77 17.82 -3.03
C ARG A 3 42.24 17.65 -3.20
N LEU A 4 41.74 16.43 -3.05
CA LEU A 4 40.31 16.19 -2.89
C LEU A 4 39.82 16.91 -1.63
N ASP A 5 38.80 17.76 -1.77
CA ASP A 5 38.15 18.39 -0.62
C ASP A 5 37.23 17.36 0.06
N LEU A 6 37.81 16.59 0.98
CA LEU A 6 37.15 15.49 1.69
C LEU A 6 36.08 15.95 2.70
N ARG A 7 35.78 17.26 2.78
CA ARG A 7 34.86 17.82 3.79
C ARG A 7 33.38 17.54 3.50
N VAL A 8 33.01 17.17 2.28
CA VAL A 8 31.59 17.00 1.86
C VAL A 8 31.30 15.65 1.21
N ALA A 9 32.33 14.84 0.93
CA ALA A 9 32.14 13.53 0.30
C ALA A 9 31.59 12.50 1.30
N LEU A 10 30.57 11.74 0.88
CA LEU A 10 30.14 10.55 1.61
C LEU A 10 31.28 9.52 1.65
N PRO A 11 31.39 8.71 2.73
CA PRO A 11 32.38 7.66 2.80
C PRO A 11 32.17 6.65 1.65
N PRO A 12 33.24 6.17 0.99
CA PRO A 12 33.11 5.24 -0.13
C PRO A 12 32.58 3.87 0.31
N ASP A 13 31.93 3.17 -0.64
CA ASP A 13 31.23 1.93 -0.35
C ASP A 13 32.14 0.70 -0.23
N ASP A 14 33.31 0.77 -0.86
CA ASP A 14 34.34 -0.26 -0.78
C ASP A 14 35.14 -0.14 0.54
N LEU A 15 35.37 -1.26 1.22
CA LEU A 15 36.06 -1.28 2.52
C LEU A 15 37.51 -0.79 2.43
N VAL A 16 38.21 -1.10 1.34
CA VAL A 16 39.59 -0.66 1.12
C VAL A 16 39.62 0.84 0.92
N GLN A 17 38.73 1.37 0.07
CA GLN A 17 38.58 2.81 -0.13
C GLN A 17 38.14 3.52 1.15
N LEU A 18 37.27 2.93 1.97
CA LEU A 18 36.82 3.52 3.23
C LEU A 18 37.96 3.66 4.23
N GLN A 19 38.83 2.66 4.31
CA GLN A 19 40.02 2.73 5.16
C GLN A 19 40.99 3.82 4.68
N VAL A 20 41.26 3.89 3.37
CA VAL A 20 42.08 4.95 2.77
C VAL A 20 41.48 6.33 3.04
N TRP A 21 40.15 6.45 2.93
CA TRP A 21 39.42 7.69 3.16
C TRP A 21 39.49 8.13 4.63
N ILE A 22 39.33 7.21 5.60
CA ILE A 22 39.48 7.50 7.04
C ILE A 22 40.90 7.99 7.37
N GLU A 23 41.93 7.38 6.78
CA GLU A 23 43.31 7.86 6.95
C GLU A 23 43.51 9.25 6.33
N GLY A 24 42.95 9.50 5.14
CA GLY A 24 42.96 10.81 4.49
C GLY A 24 42.28 11.92 5.32
N ILE A 25 41.23 11.59 6.08
CA ILE A 25 40.63 12.53 7.05
C ILE A 25 41.62 12.86 8.17
N GLY A 26 42.36 11.87 8.67
CA GLY A 26 43.42 12.10 9.64
C GLY A 26 44.46 13.07 9.10
N GLU A 27 44.93 12.86 7.88
CA GLU A 27 45.96 13.67 7.20
C GLU A 27 45.52 15.12 7.02
N THR A 28 44.27 15.33 6.62
CA THR A 28 43.70 16.67 6.36
C THR A 28 43.17 17.38 7.60
N SER A 29 43.06 16.71 8.75
CA SER A 29 42.55 17.32 9.98
C SER A 29 43.62 18.12 10.72
N GLU A 30 43.31 19.37 11.08
CA GLU A 30 44.17 20.22 11.92
C GLU A 30 44.07 19.92 13.44
N SER A 31 43.19 19.00 13.84
CA SER A 31 42.96 18.69 15.25
C SER A 31 44.12 17.90 15.85
N LYS A 32 44.73 18.45 16.91
CA LYS A 32 45.80 17.77 17.67
C LYS A 32 45.36 16.38 18.16
N ALA A 33 44.09 16.23 18.56
CA ALA A 33 43.53 14.95 18.99
C ALA A 33 43.50 13.90 17.86
N VAL A 34 43.08 14.32 16.67
CA VAL A 34 43.05 13.47 15.48
C VAL A 34 44.47 13.04 15.11
N LYS A 35 45.42 13.99 15.09
CA LYS A 35 46.84 13.69 14.82
C LYS A 35 47.47 12.74 15.84
N MET A 36 47.13 12.91 17.12
CA MET A 36 47.66 12.06 18.18
C MET A 36 47.20 10.60 18.02
N VAL A 37 45.93 10.39 17.69
CA VAL A 37 45.40 9.04 17.42
C VAL A 37 45.95 8.51 16.10
N GLN A 38 46.00 9.34 15.04
CA GLN A 38 46.53 8.95 13.74
C GLN A 38 47.97 8.42 13.82
N GLY A 39 48.81 9.00 14.68
CA GLY A 39 50.20 8.56 14.88
C GLY A 39 50.38 7.21 15.57
N LEU A 40 49.30 6.60 16.09
CA LEU A 40 49.36 5.24 16.65
C LEU A 40 49.38 4.19 15.53
N PRO A 41 50.07 3.05 15.72
CA PRO A 41 50.17 2.01 14.70
C PRO A 41 48.80 1.41 14.38
N ILE A 42 48.54 1.19 13.09
CA ILE A 42 47.38 0.44 12.63
C ILE A 42 47.57 -1.01 13.07
N ARG A 43 46.60 -1.53 13.82
CA ARG A 43 46.60 -2.91 14.34
C ARG A 43 45.59 -3.80 13.64
N ARG A 44 44.62 -3.21 12.94
CA ARG A 44 43.53 -3.94 12.30
C ARG A 44 42.78 -3.16 11.24
N ASP A 45 42.01 -3.92 10.49
CA ASP A 45 41.01 -3.44 9.57
C ASP A 45 39.76 -2.97 10.28
N LEU A 46 39.04 -2.08 9.62
CA LEU A 46 37.83 -1.47 10.10
C LEU A 46 36.63 -2.16 9.46
N ILE A 47 35.63 -2.52 10.28
CA ILE A 47 34.38 -3.11 9.82
C ILE A 47 33.24 -2.19 10.26
N LEU A 48 32.40 -1.80 9.30
CA LEU A 48 31.32 -0.85 9.49
C LEU A 48 29.96 -1.57 9.45
N ILE A 49 29.08 -1.29 10.42
CA ILE A 49 27.68 -1.77 10.41
C ILE A 49 26.78 -0.76 9.72
N ASP A 50 26.91 0.53 10.06
CA ASP A 50 26.01 1.58 9.60
C ASP A 50 26.76 2.89 9.31
N ARG A 51 26.72 3.32 8.05
CA ARG A 51 27.38 4.55 7.56
C ARG A 51 26.67 5.82 8.00
N SER A 52 25.36 5.75 8.21
CA SER A 52 24.52 6.93 8.40
C SER A 52 24.77 7.63 9.74
N GLU A 53 25.37 6.93 10.71
CA GLU A 53 25.67 7.47 12.03
C GLU A 53 27.02 8.21 12.11
N LEU A 54 27.88 8.10 11.09
CA LEU A 54 29.20 8.71 11.09
C LEU A 54 29.22 10.08 10.43
N SER A 55 29.10 11.13 11.25
CA SER A 55 29.37 12.50 10.84
C SER A 55 30.84 12.85 11.02
N PHE A 56 31.61 12.83 9.94
CA PHE A 56 33.04 13.18 9.94
C PHE A 56 33.30 14.69 10.00
N GLU A 57 32.29 15.53 10.18
CA GLU A 57 32.48 16.94 10.52
C GLU A 57 33.01 17.11 11.96
N ARG A 58 32.71 16.14 12.84
CA ARG A 58 33.04 16.22 14.26
C ARG A 58 34.39 15.59 14.58
N VAL A 59 35.21 16.31 15.32
CA VAL A 59 36.51 15.82 15.82
C VAL A 59 36.38 14.49 16.57
N THR A 60 35.33 14.32 17.37
CA THR A 60 35.09 13.07 18.13
C THR A 60 34.83 11.88 17.22
N SER A 61 34.07 12.07 16.13
CA SER A 61 33.79 11.02 15.16
C SER A 61 35.02 10.65 14.36
N LYS A 62 35.84 11.63 13.95
CA LYS A 62 37.15 11.40 13.33
C LYS A 62 38.07 10.58 14.25
N VAL A 63 38.17 10.97 15.52
CA VAL A 63 38.97 10.26 16.52
C VAL A 63 38.47 8.83 16.73
N GLY A 64 37.17 8.63 16.91
CA GLY A 64 36.61 7.29 17.12
C GLY A 64 36.82 6.38 15.91
N ALA A 65 36.63 6.90 14.69
CA ALA A 65 36.89 6.14 13.46
C ALA A 65 38.37 5.75 13.29
N LEU A 66 39.32 6.65 13.58
CA LEU A 66 40.75 6.31 13.55
C LEU A 66 41.12 5.32 14.66
N ALA A 67 40.53 5.46 15.84
CA ALA A 67 40.77 4.60 17.00
C ALA A 67 40.34 3.14 16.76
N GLN A 68 39.30 2.92 15.96
CA GLN A 68 38.83 1.58 15.58
C GLN A 68 39.93 0.72 14.94
N ARG A 69 40.83 1.33 14.18
CA ARG A 69 41.95 0.63 13.51
C ARG A 69 43.18 0.44 14.39
N ARG A 70 43.25 1.14 15.51
CA ARG A 70 44.49 1.30 16.32
C ARG A 70 44.37 0.72 17.74
N GLY A 71 43.15 0.50 18.22
CA GLY A 71 42.88 -0.07 19.52
C GLY A 71 42.92 -1.60 19.55
N GLN A 72 42.73 -2.15 20.75
CA GLN A 72 42.63 -3.59 21.01
C GLN A 72 41.16 -4.02 21.08
N LEU A 73 40.89 -5.29 20.78
CA LEU A 73 39.53 -5.80 20.86
C LEU A 73 39.22 -6.00 22.34
N ALA A 74 38.10 -5.46 22.82
CA ALA A 74 37.67 -5.70 24.19
C ALA A 74 37.40 -7.20 24.38
N VAL A 75 37.99 -7.81 25.42
CA VAL A 75 37.68 -9.20 25.82
C VAL A 75 36.19 -9.38 26.07
N THR A 76 35.54 -8.34 26.61
CA THR A 76 34.08 -8.28 26.74
C THR A 76 33.58 -6.96 26.16
N PRO A 77 32.70 -6.98 25.15
CA PRO A 77 32.16 -5.75 24.58
C PRO A 77 31.35 -4.97 25.61
N CYS A 78 31.43 -3.64 25.56
CA CYS A 78 30.61 -2.78 26.41
C CYS A 78 29.12 -2.92 26.08
N THR A 79 28.24 -2.47 26.99
CA THR A 79 26.79 -2.59 26.84
C THR A 79 26.27 -2.05 25.50
N ASN A 80 26.78 -0.90 25.05
CA ASN A 80 26.36 -0.30 23.77
C ASN A 80 26.81 -1.13 22.56
N CYS A 81 28.02 -1.67 22.58
CA CYS A 81 28.50 -2.55 21.50
C CYS A 81 27.77 -3.90 21.48
N LYS A 82 27.35 -4.42 22.65
CA LYS A 82 26.51 -5.62 22.73
C LYS A 82 25.14 -5.44 22.05
N LEU A 83 24.57 -4.24 22.15
CA LEU A 83 23.27 -3.90 21.57
C LEU A 83 23.32 -3.57 20.07
N ARG A 84 24.52 -3.53 19.46
CA ARG A 84 24.75 -3.17 18.04
C ARG A 84 24.17 -1.80 17.63
N ASP A 85 24.05 -0.87 18.57
CA ASP A 85 23.48 0.47 18.37
C ASP A 85 24.57 1.52 18.02
N ARG A 86 25.53 1.12 17.19
CA ARG A 86 26.74 1.91 16.90
C ARG A 86 27.26 1.63 15.47
N PRO A 87 28.03 2.55 14.87
CA PRO A 87 28.46 2.43 13.49
C PRO A 87 29.47 1.31 13.22
N PHE A 88 30.14 0.76 14.24
CA PHE A 88 31.15 -0.30 14.11
C PHE A 88 30.71 -1.59 14.78
N ASP A 89 31.13 -2.73 14.24
CA ASP A 89 30.77 -4.08 14.69
C ASP A 89 31.50 -4.55 15.94
N GLN A 90 32.67 -3.97 16.22
CA GLN A 90 33.56 -4.39 17.29
C GLN A 90 33.70 -3.32 18.37
N CYS A 91 33.82 -3.81 19.62
CA CYS A 91 34.15 -2.98 20.76
C CYS A 91 35.66 -2.82 20.86
N ILE A 92 36.18 -1.73 20.31
CA ILE A 92 37.62 -1.46 20.28
C ILE A 92 38.00 -0.49 21.38
N LEU A 93 38.96 -0.88 22.24
CA LEU A 93 39.48 -0.07 23.32
C LEU A 93 40.81 0.55 22.90
N LEU A 94 40.96 1.86 23.08
CA LEU A 94 42.22 2.55 22.79
C LEU A 94 42.86 3.07 24.07
N ASP A 95 43.94 2.44 24.50
CA ASP A 95 44.76 2.92 25.60
C ASP A 95 45.45 4.25 25.23
N GLY A 96 45.72 5.08 26.24
CA GLY A 96 46.24 6.43 26.03
C GLY A 96 45.12 7.45 25.82
N TYR A 97 44.86 7.89 24.58
CA TYR A 97 43.96 9.04 24.31
C TYR A 97 42.54 8.84 24.84
N LEU A 98 41.98 7.64 24.68
CA LEU A 98 40.64 7.31 25.19
C LEU A 98 40.69 6.72 26.61
N GLY A 99 41.87 6.59 27.22
CA GLY A 99 42.03 6.00 28.55
C GLY A 99 41.51 4.55 28.64
N GLY A 100 41.61 3.76 27.56
CA GLY A 100 41.01 2.43 27.48
C GLY A 100 39.51 2.44 27.13
N GLY A 101 38.95 3.60 26.82
CA GLY A 101 37.55 3.76 26.41
C GLY A 101 37.23 3.19 25.03
N CYS A 102 35.97 2.84 24.82
CA CYS A 102 35.48 2.27 23.57
C CYS A 102 35.43 3.30 22.44
N ALA A 103 36.15 3.05 21.35
CA ALA A 103 36.20 3.87 20.14
C ALA A 103 34.82 4.04 19.49
N SER A 104 34.01 2.99 19.47
CA SER A 104 32.64 3.01 18.93
C SER A 104 31.70 3.89 19.74
N CYS A 105 31.79 3.85 21.08
CA CYS A 105 31.02 4.75 21.94
C CYS A 105 31.50 6.20 21.83
N TYR A 106 32.77 6.39 21.45
CA TYR A 106 33.34 7.72 21.29
C TYR A 106 32.80 8.46 20.05
N THR A 107 32.26 7.75 19.04
CA THR A 107 31.65 8.42 17.88
C THR A 107 30.24 8.96 18.14
N SER A 108 29.57 8.54 19.21
CA SER A 108 28.19 8.94 19.54
C SER A 108 28.07 10.36 20.12
N ARG A 109 26.87 10.95 20.04
CA ARG A 109 26.60 12.37 20.38
C ARG A 109 26.84 12.66 21.88
N PRO A 110 27.30 13.87 22.25
CA PRO A 110 27.55 14.25 23.65
C PRO A 110 26.33 14.15 24.57
N SER A 111 25.11 14.25 24.04
CA SER A 111 23.86 14.10 24.82
C SER A 111 23.68 12.72 25.43
N GLU A 112 24.29 11.68 24.86
CA GLU A 112 24.28 10.31 25.42
C GLU A 112 25.37 10.11 26.48
N ARG A 113 26.46 10.89 26.46
CA ARG A 113 27.55 10.78 27.45
C ARG A 113 27.18 11.31 28.83
N LYS A 114 26.19 12.21 28.92
CA LYS A 114 25.79 12.84 30.20
C LYS A 114 24.98 11.91 31.12
N ALA A 115 24.51 10.76 30.65
CA ALA A 115 23.84 9.78 31.50
C ALA A 115 24.80 8.97 32.39
N GLU A 116 26.12 8.93 32.09
CA GLU A 116 27.07 8.05 32.79
C GLU A 116 28.15 8.78 33.61
N ALA A 117 28.37 10.08 33.40
CA ALA A 117 29.33 10.85 34.20
C ALA A 117 28.89 11.08 35.66
N ALA A 118 27.64 10.77 36.03
CA ALA A 118 27.14 10.84 37.41
C ALA A 118 27.49 9.59 38.26
N GLY A 119 28.09 8.54 37.68
CA GLY A 119 28.31 7.26 38.38
C GLY A 119 29.75 6.93 38.79
N SER A 120 30.76 7.69 38.36
CA SER A 120 32.17 7.30 38.58
C SER A 120 33.05 8.47 39.01
N THR A 121 32.85 8.92 40.25
CA THR A 121 33.88 9.61 41.03
C THR A 121 34.07 8.88 42.35
N LYS A 122 34.69 7.69 42.31
CA LYS A 122 35.41 7.16 43.47
C LYS A 122 36.87 6.96 43.09
N ARG A 123 37.65 7.93 43.57
CA ARG A 123 39.10 7.97 43.66
C ARG A 123 39.57 6.77 44.48
N VAL A 124 39.93 5.67 43.82
CA VAL A 124 40.62 4.53 44.47
C VAL A 124 42.12 4.82 44.44
N LYS A 125 42.69 4.95 45.63
CA LYS A 125 44.13 5.11 45.83
C LYS A 125 44.87 3.84 45.40
N SER A 126 45.94 4.08 44.64
CA SER A 126 47.10 3.23 44.41
C SER A 126 47.30 2.14 45.48
N SER A 127 47.30 0.88 45.05
CA SER A 127 47.93 -0.23 45.75
C SER A 127 48.72 -1.03 44.72
N ARG A 128 50.03 -1.07 44.96
CA ARG A 128 51.07 -1.63 44.11
C ARG A 128 51.09 -3.15 44.34
N THR A 129 50.76 -3.94 43.33
CA THR A 129 51.02 -5.39 43.32
C THR A 129 51.66 -5.77 41.99
N THR A 130 52.97 -5.96 42.07
CA THR A 130 53.80 -6.73 41.13
C THR A 130 53.32 -8.18 41.09
N PHE A 131 53.05 -8.72 39.90
CA PHE A 131 53.22 -10.16 39.63
C PHE A 131 53.60 -10.40 38.16
N THR A 132 54.37 -11.48 38.03
CA THR A 132 55.37 -11.92 37.05
C THR A 132 54.74 -12.43 35.73
N PRO A 133 55.46 -12.42 34.58
CA PRO A 133 54.91 -12.83 33.30
C PRO A 133 54.88 -14.37 33.17
N LEU A 134 53.76 -14.91 32.70
CA LEU A 134 53.67 -16.30 32.23
C LEU A 134 53.70 -16.31 30.70
N THR A 135 54.64 -17.09 30.17
CA THR A 135 54.82 -17.45 28.77
C THR A 135 53.62 -18.22 28.20
N PRO A 136 53.40 -18.19 26.87
CA PRO A 136 52.21 -18.75 26.23
C PRO A 136 52.35 -20.27 26.01
N PRO A 137 51.27 -21.06 26.03
CA PRO A 137 51.28 -22.36 25.41
C PRO A 137 51.02 -22.22 23.90
N GLU A 138 51.85 -22.91 23.14
CA GLU A 138 51.73 -23.17 21.72
C GLU A 138 50.49 -24.01 21.40
N GLY A 139 49.94 -23.79 20.21
CA GLY A 139 49.24 -24.81 19.41
C GLY A 139 47.79 -25.09 19.77
N THR A 140 46.86 -24.66 18.90
CA THR A 140 46.10 -25.57 18.03
C THR A 140 45.26 -24.75 17.05
N ASP A 141 45.50 -24.95 15.76
CA ASP A 141 44.58 -24.62 14.69
C ASP A 141 43.25 -25.36 14.92
N GLN A 142 42.16 -24.61 15.14
CA GLN A 142 40.82 -25.12 14.94
C GLN A 142 40.00 -24.10 14.15
N ALA A 143 39.66 -24.53 12.94
CA ALA A 143 38.71 -23.87 12.05
C ALA A 143 37.41 -23.56 12.80
N PHE A 144 36.91 -22.34 12.63
CA PHE A 144 35.58 -21.95 13.06
C PHE A 144 34.54 -22.75 12.26
N ASP A 145 33.92 -23.72 12.92
CA ASP A 145 32.74 -24.42 12.42
C ASP A 145 31.53 -23.48 12.47
N ALA A 146 31.09 -23.05 11.29
CA ALA A 146 29.95 -22.19 11.05
C ALA A 146 28.75 -23.02 10.57
N THR A 147 28.25 -23.96 11.36
CA THR A 147 26.98 -24.63 11.02
C THR A 147 26.21 -25.13 12.24
N ALA A 148 25.46 -24.22 12.87
CA ALA A 148 24.34 -24.59 13.74
C ALA A 148 23.11 -23.74 13.41
N MET A 149 22.67 -23.79 12.14
CA MET A 149 21.29 -23.47 11.82
C MET A 149 20.44 -24.62 12.32
N MET A 150 19.69 -24.40 13.41
CA MET A 150 18.79 -25.39 13.96
C MET A 150 17.73 -25.75 12.92
N ILE A 151 17.82 -26.95 12.36
CA ILE A 151 16.68 -27.61 11.73
C ILE A 151 15.66 -27.83 12.87
N PRO A 152 14.43 -27.31 12.77
CA PRO A 152 13.42 -27.57 13.79
C PRO A 152 13.26 -29.07 13.98
N LYS A 153 13.49 -29.54 15.21
CA LYS A 153 13.31 -30.94 15.56
C LYS A 153 11.83 -31.24 15.40
N ALA A 154 11.46 -32.08 14.43
CA ALA A 154 10.08 -32.41 14.14
C ALA A 154 9.39 -32.91 15.44
N LEU A 155 8.46 -32.11 15.96
CA LEU A 155 7.58 -32.54 17.05
C LEU A 155 6.74 -33.70 16.50
N ALA A 156 6.77 -34.84 17.18
CA ALA A 156 5.91 -35.96 16.82
C ALA A 156 4.46 -35.62 17.19
N SER A 157 3.53 -35.80 16.26
CA SER A 157 2.10 -35.66 16.50
C SER A 157 1.67 -36.54 17.67
N THR A 158 0.95 -35.96 18.65
CA THR A 158 0.26 -36.75 19.67
C THR A 158 -1.07 -37.26 19.09
N PRO A 159 -1.74 -38.28 19.69
CA PRO A 159 -2.98 -38.83 19.15
C PRO A 159 -4.12 -37.81 18.95
N ASN A 160 -4.05 -36.65 19.60
CA ASN A 160 -5.07 -35.61 19.56
C ASN A 160 -4.61 -34.34 18.81
N GLU A 161 -3.38 -34.32 18.30
CA GLU A 161 -2.77 -33.13 17.70
C GLU A 161 -2.11 -33.48 16.37
N LEU A 162 -2.27 -32.59 15.39
CA LEU A 162 -1.69 -32.68 14.08
C LEU A 162 -0.73 -31.51 13.87
N VAL A 163 0.54 -31.83 13.65
CA VAL A 163 1.53 -30.84 13.18
C VAL A 163 1.20 -30.49 11.74
N VAL A 164 0.98 -29.22 11.43
CA VAL A 164 0.73 -28.75 10.06
C VAL A 164 2.04 -28.47 9.35
N MET A 165 2.85 -27.55 9.91
CA MET A 165 4.20 -27.23 9.46
C MET A 165 4.93 -26.46 10.57
N GLY A 166 6.22 -26.73 10.77
CA GLY A 166 6.99 -26.11 11.85
C GLY A 166 6.37 -26.40 13.22
N ASP A 167 6.17 -25.36 14.01
CA ASP A 167 5.54 -25.41 15.34
C ASP A 167 4.03 -25.11 15.29
N LEU A 168 3.42 -25.01 14.10
CA LEU A 168 1.98 -24.89 13.96
C LEU A 168 1.32 -26.26 14.21
N VAL A 169 0.83 -26.44 15.43
CA VAL A 169 0.10 -27.63 15.89
C VAL A 169 -1.38 -27.30 16.02
N LEU A 170 -2.24 -28.10 15.39
CA LEU A 170 -3.70 -27.98 15.47
C LEU A 170 -4.29 -29.27 16.06
N PRO A 171 -5.52 -29.26 16.60
CA PRO A 171 -6.18 -30.50 17.03
C PRO A 171 -6.37 -31.47 15.84
N ASP A 172 -6.50 -32.77 16.10
CA ASP A 172 -6.80 -33.73 15.01
C ASP A 172 -8.11 -33.32 14.31
N PRO A 173 -8.14 -33.22 12.96
CA PRO A 173 -9.32 -32.76 12.24
C PRO A 173 -10.54 -33.69 12.44
N THR A 174 -10.33 -34.98 12.72
CA THR A 174 -11.42 -35.93 13.06
C THR A 174 -12.08 -35.61 14.41
N SER A 175 -11.39 -34.89 15.29
CA SER A 175 -11.94 -34.45 16.58
C SER A 175 -12.68 -33.10 16.52
N CYS A 176 -12.66 -32.42 15.36
CA CYS A 176 -13.15 -31.06 15.20
C CYS A 176 -14.54 -30.94 14.52
N GLU A 177 -15.34 -32.01 14.51
CA GLU A 177 -16.66 -32.05 13.85
C GLU A 177 -16.63 -31.67 12.34
N MET A 178 -15.49 -31.84 11.68
CA MET A 178 -15.33 -31.57 10.23
C MET A 178 -15.96 -32.69 9.40
N ASP A 179 -16.44 -32.39 8.19
CA ASP A 179 -16.94 -33.41 7.28
C ASP A 179 -15.83 -34.35 6.79
N SER A 180 -16.22 -35.56 6.39
CA SER A 180 -15.29 -36.61 5.97
C SER A 180 -14.43 -36.20 4.77
N ASP A 181 -14.96 -35.39 3.86
CA ASP A 181 -14.24 -34.98 2.65
C ASP A 181 -13.18 -33.93 2.99
N SER A 182 -13.48 -32.98 3.88
CA SER A 182 -12.52 -32.02 4.43
C SER A 182 -11.41 -32.72 5.19
N VAL A 183 -11.75 -33.68 6.07
CA VAL A 183 -10.76 -34.49 6.80
C VAL A 183 -9.86 -35.25 5.83
N HIS A 184 -10.44 -35.89 4.81
CA HIS A 184 -9.67 -36.61 3.79
C HIS A 184 -8.76 -35.66 3.01
N HIS A 185 -9.25 -34.48 2.62
CA HIS A 185 -8.47 -33.46 1.93
C HIS A 185 -7.28 -32.97 2.77
N ILE A 186 -7.51 -32.62 4.04
CA ILE A 186 -6.46 -32.23 4.98
C ILE A 186 -5.41 -33.35 5.09
N LYS A 187 -5.84 -34.59 5.37
CA LYS A 187 -4.94 -35.73 5.50
C LYS A 187 -4.13 -36.02 4.22
N SER A 188 -4.69 -35.72 3.05
CA SER A 188 -3.97 -35.86 1.78
C SER A 188 -2.88 -34.79 1.58
N ILE A 189 -3.05 -33.59 2.13
CA ILE A 189 -2.11 -32.46 1.95
C ILE A 189 -0.98 -32.49 2.99
N ILE A 190 -1.26 -32.92 4.22
CA ILE A 190 -0.32 -32.84 5.35
C ILE A 190 1.06 -33.46 5.07
N PRO A 191 1.18 -34.65 4.44
CA PRO A 191 2.49 -35.21 4.09
C PRO A 191 3.34 -34.27 3.21
N HIS A 192 2.72 -33.53 2.30
CA HIS A 192 3.39 -32.56 1.43
C HIS A 192 3.80 -31.27 2.17
N LEU A 193 3.04 -30.88 3.20
CA LEU A 193 3.44 -29.78 4.09
C LEU A 193 4.62 -30.17 5.00
N HIS A 194 4.65 -31.42 5.47
CA HIS A 194 5.79 -31.95 6.24
C HIS A 194 7.05 -32.06 5.38
N ASP A 195 6.89 -32.46 4.13
CA ASP A 195 7.95 -32.46 3.12
C ASP A 195 8.51 -31.04 2.90
N LEU A 196 7.65 -30.07 2.59
CA LEU A 196 8.04 -28.66 2.49
C LEU A 196 8.73 -28.16 3.78
N GLY A 197 8.18 -28.50 4.95
CA GLY A 197 8.72 -28.14 6.25
C GLY A 197 10.14 -28.66 6.51
N ARG A 198 10.50 -29.84 5.98
CA ARG A 198 11.84 -30.44 6.10
C ARG A 198 12.82 -30.00 5.01
N ARG A 199 12.32 -29.61 3.83
CA ARG A 199 13.14 -29.23 2.67
C ARG A 199 14.07 -28.05 2.97
N ASN A 200 15.32 -28.11 2.52
CA ASN A 200 16.25 -26.99 2.66
C ASN A 200 16.30 -26.15 1.37
N LEU A 201 15.54 -25.05 1.34
CA LEU A 201 15.44 -24.16 0.18
C LEU A 201 16.67 -23.23 0.00
N HIS A 202 17.69 -23.32 0.85
CA HIS A 202 18.93 -22.56 0.63
C HIS A 202 19.72 -23.08 -0.57
N PHE A 203 19.54 -24.36 -0.91
CA PHE A 203 20.27 -25.04 -1.98
C PHE A 203 19.51 -25.11 -3.31
N LEU A 204 18.48 -24.29 -3.48
CA LEU A 204 17.76 -24.22 -4.76
C LEU A 204 18.73 -23.91 -5.90
N SER A 205 18.52 -24.59 -7.02
CA SER A 205 19.26 -24.29 -8.24
C SER A 205 18.87 -22.90 -8.77
N GLN A 206 19.83 -22.22 -9.43
CA GLN A 206 19.60 -20.97 -10.16
C GLN A 206 19.04 -19.81 -9.31
N ARG A 207 19.45 -19.70 -8.03
CA ARG A 207 19.09 -18.55 -7.19
C ARG A 207 19.74 -17.27 -7.72
N ILE A 208 18.97 -16.19 -7.76
CA ILE A 208 19.48 -14.87 -8.10
C ILE A 208 20.30 -14.26 -6.94
N ASN A 209 21.19 -13.33 -7.26
CA ASN A 209 21.63 -12.31 -6.32
C ASN A 209 20.69 -11.10 -6.43
N ILE A 210 20.02 -10.69 -5.34
CA ILE A 210 19.04 -9.58 -5.37
C ILE A 210 19.66 -8.31 -5.94
N SER A 211 20.85 -7.91 -5.50
CA SER A 211 21.48 -6.65 -5.91
C SER A 211 21.83 -6.63 -7.40
N THR A 212 22.40 -7.72 -7.90
CA THR A 212 22.72 -7.87 -9.34
C THR A 212 21.44 -7.90 -10.17
N ARG A 213 20.48 -8.74 -9.80
CA ARG A 213 19.23 -8.90 -10.54
C ARG A 213 18.38 -7.63 -10.50
N PHE A 214 18.41 -6.88 -9.40
CA PHE A 214 17.74 -5.58 -9.32
C PHE A 214 18.35 -4.59 -10.31
N SER A 215 19.69 -4.52 -10.43
CA SER A 215 20.35 -3.68 -11.43
C SER A 215 19.97 -4.05 -12.87
N GLU A 216 19.83 -5.34 -13.17
CA GLU A 216 19.31 -5.81 -14.46
C GLU A 216 17.85 -5.38 -14.67
N PHE A 217 17.02 -5.56 -13.65
CA PHE A 217 15.62 -5.13 -13.67
C PHE A 217 15.47 -3.63 -13.90
N GLN A 218 16.34 -2.78 -13.32
CA GLN A 218 16.33 -1.33 -13.57
C GLN A 218 16.50 -1.02 -15.07
N ASN A 219 17.37 -1.78 -15.75
CA ASN A 219 17.56 -1.66 -17.19
C ASN A 219 16.38 -2.21 -17.99
N GLU A 220 15.87 -3.39 -17.65
CA GLU A 220 14.71 -4.00 -18.28
C GLU A 220 13.48 -3.11 -18.20
N GLU A 221 13.22 -2.53 -17.04
CA GLU A 221 12.07 -1.65 -16.83
C GLU A 221 12.21 -0.34 -17.61
N ARG A 222 13.41 0.26 -17.64
CA ARG A 222 13.70 1.42 -18.49
C ARG A 222 13.43 1.13 -19.97
N LEU A 223 13.88 -0.01 -20.47
CA LEU A 223 13.61 -0.44 -21.85
C LEU A 223 12.11 -0.69 -22.07
N ALA A 224 11.42 -1.28 -21.09
CA ALA A 224 9.99 -1.51 -21.17
C ALA A 224 9.17 -0.21 -21.26
N TRP A 225 9.60 0.85 -20.57
CA TRP A 225 9.04 2.20 -20.72
C TRP A 225 9.23 2.70 -22.16
N GLN A 226 10.47 2.66 -22.68
CA GLN A 226 10.77 3.07 -24.05
C GLN A 226 9.93 2.32 -25.10
N ILE A 227 9.83 0.99 -24.97
CA ILE A 227 9.02 0.14 -25.87
C ILE A 227 7.54 0.52 -25.82
N SER A 228 7.04 0.90 -24.65
CA SER A 228 5.64 1.29 -24.49
C SER A 228 5.31 2.69 -25.04
N GLY A 229 6.32 3.46 -25.49
CA GLY A 229 6.14 4.86 -25.90
C GLY A 229 5.73 5.78 -24.75
N CYS A 230 5.91 5.33 -23.51
CA CYS A 230 5.56 6.05 -22.29
C CYS A 230 6.82 6.29 -21.46
N GLU A 231 6.81 7.32 -20.63
CA GLU A 231 7.89 7.61 -19.69
C GLU A 231 7.43 7.33 -18.25
N PRO A 232 8.34 6.88 -17.37
CA PRO A 232 8.02 6.77 -15.96
C PRO A 232 7.66 8.15 -15.39
N GLU A 233 6.81 8.17 -14.37
CA GLU A 233 6.41 9.40 -13.70
C GLU A 233 7.64 10.19 -13.19
N LEU A 234 7.65 11.50 -13.42
CA LEU A 234 8.75 12.35 -12.99
C LEU A 234 8.94 12.28 -11.46
N GLY A 235 10.18 12.00 -11.03
CA GLY A 235 10.53 11.85 -9.62
C GLY A 235 10.21 10.48 -9.02
N SER A 236 9.64 9.55 -9.80
CA SER A 236 9.49 8.16 -9.38
C SER A 236 10.84 7.44 -9.31
N THR A 237 11.00 6.57 -8.32
CA THR A 237 12.26 5.86 -8.06
C THR A 237 12.00 4.37 -7.88
N LEU A 238 12.93 3.56 -8.36
CA LEU A 238 12.92 2.13 -8.08
C LEU A 238 13.41 1.86 -6.67
N VAL A 239 12.80 0.89 -6.01
CA VAL A 239 13.06 0.50 -4.62
C VAL A 239 13.42 -0.98 -4.61
N CYS A 240 14.63 -1.27 -4.13
CA CYS A 240 15.17 -2.62 -4.02
C CYS A 240 14.52 -3.35 -2.84
N PRO A 241 14.23 -4.66 -2.99
CA PRO A 241 13.93 -5.54 -1.86
C PRO A 241 14.94 -5.41 -0.71
N SER A 242 14.50 -5.71 0.51
CA SER A 242 15.34 -5.67 1.71
C SER A 242 15.32 -7.01 2.43
N GLY A 243 16.43 -7.36 3.08
CA GLY A 243 16.61 -8.66 3.73
C GLY A 243 17.24 -9.71 2.81
N SER A 244 17.49 -10.90 3.35
CA SER A 244 18.14 -11.98 2.61
C SER A 244 17.12 -12.88 1.90
N LEU A 245 17.49 -13.45 0.75
CA LEU A 245 16.76 -14.57 0.16
C LEU A 245 16.80 -15.82 1.04
N ASP A 246 17.69 -15.88 2.02
CA ASP A 246 17.79 -16.97 3.01
C ASP A 246 16.85 -16.79 4.21
N SER A 247 16.03 -15.73 4.20
CA SER A 247 15.09 -15.46 5.28
C SER A 247 14.05 -16.58 5.40
N ALA A 248 13.71 -16.97 6.63
CA ALA A 248 12.68 -17.99 6.87
C ALA A 248 11.27 -17.50 6.49
N ILE A 249 11.05 -16.18 6.61
CA ILE A 249 9.78 -15.51 6.32
C ILE A 249 9.97 -14.35 5.34
N ALA A 250 9.00 -14.18 4.45
CA ALA A 250 8.93 -13.07 3.51
C ALA A 250 7.64 -12.25 3.69
N HIS A 251 7.73 -10.93 3.48
CA HIS A 251 6.60 -10.01 3.41
C HIS A 251 6.49 -9.44 2.01
N HIS A 252 5.36 -9.69 1.36
CA HIS A 252 5.08 -9.26 -0.01
C HIS A 252 3.98 -8.20 0.00
N LEU A 253 4.34 -6.97 -0.33
CA LEU A 253 3.45 -5.82 -0.36
C LEU A 253 3.12 -5.40 -1.80
N HIS A 254 2.29 -4.35 -1.94
CA HIS A 254 1.82 -3.90 -3.25
C HIS A 254 2.83 -3.01 -3.98
N GLN A 255 3.16 -1.85 -3.40
CA GLN A 255 3.97 -0.83 -4.03
C GLN A 255 4.57 0.13 -2.98
N PRO A 256 5.83 0.57 -3.14
CA PRO A 256 6.42 1.60 -2.30
C PRO A 256 5.70 2.94 -2.45
N SER A 257 5.56 3.69 -1.35
CA SER A 257 4.93 5.03 -1.37
C SER A 257 5.92 6.15 -1.04
N PHE A 258 5.59 7.38 -1.43
CA PHE A 258 6.32 8.60 -1.04
C PHE A 258 6.09 9.05 0.41
N SER A 259 5.29 8.32 1.18
CA SER A 259 5.08 8.61 2.61
C SER A 259 6.23 8.06 3.46
N THR A 260 7.47 8.46 3.13
CA THR A 260 8.73 8.10 3.81
C THR A 260 9.57 9.37 4.00
N ARG A 261 10.44 9.38 5.02
CA ARG A 261 11.39 10.47 5.26
C ARG A 261 12.45 10.55 4.17
N PHE A 262 12.74 9.42 3.53
CA PHE A 262 13.80 9.33 2.54
C PHE A 262 13.22 8.89 1.20
N ARG A 263 12.78 9.86 0.39
CA ARG A 263 12.19 9.56 -0.93
C ARG A 263 13.17 8.92 -1.93
N SER A 264 14.47 9.08 -1.69
CA SER A 264 15.54 8.49 -2.49
C SER A 264 16.10 7.19 -1.92
N THR A 265 15.67 6.72 -0.73
CA THR A 265 16.10 5.40 -0.25
C THR A 265 15.60 4.34 -1.21
N GLY A 266 16.55 3.57 -1.74
CA GLY A 266 16.28 2.49 -2.67
C GLY A 266 15.97 1.17 -1.95
N HIS A 267 15.40 1.17 -0.75
CA HIS A 267 15.12 -0.07 -0.01
C HIS A 267 13.70 -0.10 0.57
N THR A 268 13.06 -1.27 0.50
CA THR A 268 11.70 -1.50 0.99
C THR A 268 11.56 -1.47 2.52
N ALA A 269 12.58 -1.89 3.29
CA ALA A 269 12.57 -1.89 4.76
C ALA A 269 12.87 -0.49 5.34
N ASP A 270 11.97 0.45 5.07
CA ASP A 270 12.06 1.83 5.53
C ASP A 270 11.10 2.11 6.70
N SER A 271 11.65 2.11 7.92
CA SER A 271 10.87 2.34 9.15
C SER A 271 10.31 3.78 9.26
N SER A 272 10.72 4.70 8.40
CA SER A 272 10.13 6.04 8.34
C SER A 272 8.82 6.07 7.55
N ASN A 273 8.49 5.00 6.82
CA ASN A 273 7.17 4.81 6.23
C ASN A 273 6.22 4.18 7.26
N GLY A 274 5.03 4.76 7.45
CA GLY A 274 4.07 4.27 8.45
C GLY A 274 3.59 2.83 8.21
N CYS A 275 3.33 2.43 6.96
CA CYS A 275 2.92 1.08 6.61
C CYS A 275 4.06 0.08 6.82
N ILE A 276 5.27 0.43 6.39
CA ILE A 276 6.43 -0.44 6.55
C ILE A 276 6.85 -0.55 8.02
N SER A 277 6.84 0.54 8.79
CA SER A 277 7.07 0.50 10.24
C SER A 277 6.07 -0.43 10.94
N MET A 278 4.79 -0.37 10.55
CA MET A 278 3.77 -1.28 11.08
C MET A 278 4.13 -2.75 10.80
N VAL A 279 4.58 -3.06 9.58
CA VAL A 279 5.04 -4.42 9.21
C VAL A 279 6.31 -4.79 9.97
N MET A 280 7.33 -3.93 9.99
CA MET A 280 8.60 -4.18 10.68
C MET A 280 8.44 -4.33 12.20
N GLY A 281 7.35 -3.80 12.78
CA GLY A 281 7.06 -3.96 14.18
C GLY A 281 6.38 -5.28 14.55
N GLY A 282 5.98 -6.13 13.58
CA GLY A 282 5.33 -7.42 13.80
C GLY A 282 5.85 -8.54 12.87
N ALA A 283 6.22 -9.69 13.43
CA ALA A 283 6.77 -10.84 12.70
C ALA A 283 7.98 -10.51 11.79
N TYR A 284 8.78 -9.50 12.15
CA TYR A 284 9.93 -9.04 11.38
C TYR A 284 11.20 -9.06 12.23
N ARG A 285 12.30 -9.56 11.65
CA ARG A 285 13.64 -9.49 12.21
C ARG A 285 14.58 -8.91 11.17
N LYS A 286 15.27 -7.81 11.51
CA LYS A 286 16.24 -7.15 10.62
C LYS A 286 17.24 -8.17 10.06
N ASN A 287 17.45 -8.15 8.75
CA ASN A 287 18.32 -9.07 7.97
C ASN A 287 17.90 -10.55 7.93
N HIS A 288 16.90 -10.97 8.69
CA HIS A 288 16.39 -12.34 8.72
C HIS A 288 14.94 -12.46 8.21
N THR A 289 14.39 -11.35 7.74
CA THR A 289 13.09 -11.24 7.12
C THR A 289 13.24 -10.54 5.78
N LEU A 290 12.74 -11.19 4.72
CA LEU A 290 12.71 -10.63 3.38
C LEU A 290 11.47 -9.74 3.24
N ILE A 291 11.61 -8.55 2.68
CA ILE A 291 10.49 -7.66 2.37
C ILE A 291 10.64 -7.08 0.97
N TYR A 292 9.59 -7.22 0.17
CA TYR A 292 9.54 -6.69 -1.19
C TYR A 292 8.10 -6.31 -1.57
N ASP A 293 8.01 -5.49 -2.60
CA ASP A 293 6.74 -5.11 -3.20
C ASP A 293 6.50 -5.89 -4.49
N HIS A 294 5.26 -5.95 -4.94
CA HIS A 294 4.91 -6.51 -6.25
C HIS A 294 5.30 -5.56 -7.38
N LEU A 295 5.16 -4.26 -7.15
CA LEU A 295 5.66 -3.19 -8.00
C LEU A 295 6.82 -2.51 -7.28
N HIS A 296 8.00 -2.54 -7.87
CA HIS A 296 9.25 -2.06 -7.26
C HIS A 296 9.50 -0.57 -7.54
N ARG A 297 8.48 0.21 -7.92
CA ARG A 297 8.60 1.64 -8.22
C ARG A 297 7.71 2.46 -7.29
N ARG A 298 8.31 3.45 -6.64
CA ARG A 298 7.62 4.49 -5.88
C ARG A 298 7.03 5.52 -6.85
N SER A 299 5.70 5.64 -6.87
CA SER A 299 4.97 6.57 -7.75
C SER A 299 3.95 7.39 -6.94
N ALA A 300 3.72 8.64 -7.33
CA ALA A 300 2.75 9.52 -6.69
C ALA A 300 1.32 9.17 -7.13
N ARG A 301 1.18 8.53 -8.29
CA ARG A 301 -0.04 7.86 -8.75
C ARG A 301 0.01 6.39 -8.31
N SER A 302 -0.26 6.14 -7.04
CA SER A 302 -0.06 4.84 -6.39
C SER A 302 -1.11 3.75 -6.75
N GLU A 303 -1.56 3.64 -8.00
CA GLU A 303 -2.58 2.67 -8.44
C GLU A 303 -2.04 1.63 -9.47
N GLY A 304 -0.71 1.44 -9.47
CA GLY A 304 0.12 0.92 -10.56
C GLY A 304 -0.05 -0.53 -11.06
N LEU A 305 -1.05 -1.31 -10.65
CA LEU A 305 -1.28 -2.65 -11.25
C LEU A 305 -2.18 -2.60 -12.50
N GLU A 306 -3.10 -1.65 -12.56
CA GLU A 306 -4.06 -1.51 -13.66
C GLU A 306 -3.63 -0.45 -14.68
N GLU A 307 -2.83 0.53 -14.27
CA GLU A 307 -2.40 1.66 -15.09
C GLU A 307 -1.06 1.44 -15.79
N TYR A 308 -0.25 0.48 -15.35
CA TYR A 308 1.08 0.27 -15.94
C TYR A 308 0.97 -0.30 -17.35
N PRO A 309 1.77 0.20 -18.32
CA PRO A 309 1.90 -0.46 -19.61
C PRO A 309 2.27 -1.92 -19.43
N SER A 310 1.66 -2.81 -20.23
CA SER A 310 1.82 -4.26 -20.09
C SER A 310 3.28 -4.73 -20.12
N ALA A 311 4.15 -4.06 -20.89
CA ALA A 311 5.58 -4.36 -20.94
C ALA A 311 6.28 -4.02 -19.62
N VAL A 312 5.97 -2.88 -19.02
CA VAL A 312 6.53 -2.42 -17.74
C VAL A 312 6.05 -3.33 -16.62
N LEU A 313 4.74 -3.59 -16.56
CA LEU A 313 4.16 -4.48 -15.56
C LEU A 313 4.81 -5.87 -15.62
N ARG A 314 5.05 -6.39 -16.83
CA ARG A 314 5.76 -7.65 -17.02
C ARG A 314 7.18 -7.61 -16.46
N ALA A 315 7.93 -6.53 -16.64
CA ALA A 315 9.28 -6.42 -16.07
C ALA A 315 9.27 -6.50 -14.53
N HIS A 316 8.34 -5.79 -13.88
CA HIS A 316 8.15 -5.84 -12.42
C HIS A 316 7.74 -7.24 -11.94
N GLU A 317 6.83 -7.88 -12.67
CA GLU A 317 6.36 -9.22 -12.33
C GLU A 317 7.46 -10.26 -12.50
N THR A 318 8.23 -10.22 -13.60
CA THR A 318 9.38 -11.10 -13.82
C THR A 318 10.37 -10.99 -12.66
N PHE A 319 10.72 -9.76 -12.26
CA PHE A 319 11.63 -9.55 -11.13
C PHE A 319 11.04 -10.08 -9.81
N THR A 320 9.75 -9.83 -9.55
CA THR A 320 9.04 -10.38 -8.39
C THR A 320 9.05 -11.90 -8.38
N PHE A 321 8.79 -12.54 -9.52
CA PHE A 321 8.84 -13.99 -9.66
C PHE A 321 10.25 -14.54 -9.47
N ASP A 322 11.29 -13.85 -9.93
CA ASP A 322 12.68 -14.23 -9.70
C ASP A 322 13.04 -14.21 -8.20
N ILE A 323 12.53 -13.24 -7.44
CA ILE A 323 12.64 -13.22 -5.98
C ILE A 323 11.90 -14.42 -5.37
N MET A 324 10.64 -14.63 -5.74
CA MET A 324 9.83 -15.74 -5.20
C MET A 324 10.47 -17.11 -5.47
N LYS A 325 11.02 -17.29 -6.68
CA LYS A 325 11.73 -18.47 -7.17
C LYS A 325 13.03 -18.77 -6.41
N SER A 326 13.72 -17.71 -5.98
CA SER A 326 15.05 -17.82 -5.35
C SER A 326 15.02 -17.74 -3.82
N SER A 327 13.86 -17.39 -3.25
CA SER A 327 13.68 -17.23 -1.81
C SER A 327 13.58 -18.59 -1.10
N ALA A 328 14.33 -18.72 -0.01
CA ALA A 328 14.24 -19.84 0.93
C ALA A 328 13.07 -19.73 1.90
N ALA A 329 12.34 -18.60 1.89
CA ALA A 329 11.17 -18.41 2.72
C ALA A 329 10.05 -19.37 2.30
N LYS A 330 9.74 -20.32 3.19
CA LYS A 330 8.63 -21.27 3.03
C LYS A 330 7.29 -20.63 3.32
N VAL A 331 7.29 -19.54 4.08
CA VAL A 331 6.10 -18.78 4.45
C VAL A 331 6.24 -17.35 3.97
N GLU A 332 5.22 -16.88 3.28
CA GLU A 332 5.17 -15.54 2.71
C GLU A 332 3.84 -14.87 3.09
N ILE A 333 3.91 -13.72 3.76
CA ILE A 333 2.73 -12.94 4.12
C ILE A 333 2.46 -11.93 3.00
N VAL A 334 1.30 -12.05 2.35
CA VAL A 334 0.92 -11.25 1.19
C VAL A 334 -0.10 -10.19 1.60
N TYR A 335 0.29 -8.92 1.51
CA TYR A 335 -0.50 -7.79 1.98
C TYR A 335 -1.30 -7.12 0.86
N GLY A 336 -2.63 -7.11 1.02
CA GLY A 336 -3.53 -6.29 0.22
C GLY A 336 -4.18 -6.97 -0.98
N LEU A 337 -5.41 -6.54 -1.27
CA LEU A 337 -6.32 -7.23 -2.20
C LEU A 337 -5.80 -7.30 -3.64
N HIS A 338 -5.14 -6.25 -4.13
CA HIS A 338 -4.66 -6.21 -5.51
C HIS A 338 -3.59 -7.27 -5.78
N VAL A 339 -2.61 -7.39 -4.87
CA VAL A 339 -1.56 -8.44 -4.96
C VAL A 339 -2.18 -9.82 -4.80
N GLN A 340 -3.09 -9.99 -3.83
CA GLN A 340 -3.77 -11.27 -3.61
C GLN A 340 -4.54 -11.73 -4.84
N LYS A 341 -5.34 -10.86 -5.47
CA LYS A 341 -6.03 -11.19 -6.73
C LYS A 341 -5.06 -11.58 -7.84
N ARG A 342 -3.92 -10.89 -7.91
CA ARG A 342 -2.89 -11.15 -8.92
C ARG A 342 -2.21 -12.50 -8.73
N LEU A 343 -1.93 -12.89 -7.48
CA LEU A 343 -1.30 -14.17 -7.14
C LEU A 343 -2.28 -15.35 -7.13
N LEU A 344 -3.56 -15.11 -6.89
CA LEU A 344 -4.59 -16.15 -6.92
C LEU A 344 -5.16 -16.40 -8.33
N ASP A 345 -4.82 -15.56 -9.31
CA ASP A 345 -5.22 -15.78 -10.69
C ASP A 345 -4.69 -17.14 -11.19
N PRO A 346 -5.56 -18.11 -11.52
CA PRO A 346 -5.15 -19.45 -11.93
C PRO A 346 -4.39 -19.44 -13.27
N LYS A 347 -4.46 -18.35 -14.04
CA LYS A 347 -3.65 -18.17 -15.26
C LYS A 347 -2.20 -17.81 -14.96
N ARG A 348 -1.89 -17.43 -13.72
CA ARG A 348 -0.57 -16.94 -13.28
C ARG A 348 0.11 -17.92 -12.35
N LEU A 349 -0.63 -18.42 -11.37
CA LEU A 349 -0.11 -19.33 -10.36
C LEU A 349 -1.09 -20.47 -10.09
N LYS A 350 -0.59 -21.68 -10.23
CA LYS A 350 -1.27 -22.88 -9.75
C LYS A 350 -1.16 -22.94 -8.22
N THR A 351 -2.31 -22.88 -7.54
CA THR A 351 -2.38 -22.88 -6.08
C THR A 351 -3.37 -23.92 -5.58
N THR A 352 -3.15 -24.42 -4.36
CA THR A 352 -4.12 -25.21 -3.59
C THR A 352 -4.43 -24.47 -2.31
N ILE A 353 -5.70 -24.39 -1.92
CA ILE A 353 -6.10 -23.72 -0.68
C ILE A 353 -6.39 -24.77 0.39
N LEU A 354 -5.76 -24.61 1.55
CA LEU A 354 -6.03 -25.40 2.74
C LEU A 354 -6.58 -24.47 3.84
N PRO A 355 -7.88 -24.58 4.21
CA PRO A 355 -8.39 -23.93 5.40
C PRO A 355 -7.72 -24.48 6.67
N LEU A 356 -7.38 -23.58 7.59
CA LEU A 356 -6.99 -23.95 8.96
C LEU A 356 -8.22 -24.07 9.85
N TRP A 357 -8.10 -24.86 10.92
CA TRP A 357 -9.17 -25.16 11.86
C TRP A 357 -8.75 -24.89 13.31
N GLY A 358 -9.64 -25.17 14.26
CA GLY A 358 -9.40 -24.95 15.68
C GLY A 358 -9.15 -23.47 16.00
N ALA A 359 -8.05 -23.17 16.71
CA ALA A 359 -7.70 -21.80 17.11
C ALA A 359 -7.41 -20.86 15.91
N PHE A 360 -7.12 -21.43 14.74
CA PHE A 360 -6.82 -20.69 13.51
C PHE A 360 -7.96 -20.76 12.47
N ALA A 361 -9.17 -21.16 12.90
CA ALA A 361 -10.35 -21.15 12.04
C ALA A 361 -10.55 -19.77 11.35
N GLY A 362 -10.83 -19.81 10.04
CA GLY A 362 -10.92 -18.62 9.18
C GLY A 362 -9.59 -18.09 8.63
N ILE A 363 -8.47 -18.76 8.90
CA ILE A 363 -7.20 -18.55 8.21
C ILE A 363 -7.06 -19.57 7.07
N PHE A 364 -6.50 -19.14 5.95
CA PHE A 364 -6.30 -19.98 4.76
C PHE A 364 -4.83 -20.02 4.40
N LEU A 365 -4.32 -21.23 4.19
CA LEU A 365 -3.01 -21.47 3.59
C LEU A 365 -3.18 -21.56 2.09
N VAL A 366 -2.50 -20.70 1.33
CA VAL A 366 -2.44 -20.80 -0.12
C VAL A 366 -1.12 -21.47 -0.49
N LEU A 367 -1.21 -22.74 -0.87
CA LEU A 367 -0.07 -23.59 -1.21
C LEU A 367 0.32 -23.35 -2.67
N VAL A 368 1.48 -22.75 -2.88
CA VAL A 368 2.00 -22.49 -4.24
C VAL A 368 2.67 -23.76 -4.75
N HIS A 369 2.22 -24.25 -5.89
CA HIS A 369 2.78 -25.45 -6.50
C HIS A 369 4.24 -25.23 -6.92
N GLU A 370 5.06 -26.25 -6.73
CA GLU A 370 6.46 -26.30 -7.17
C GLU A 370 6.56 -26.09 -8.70
N SER A 371 5.62 -26.65 -9.45
CA SER A 371 5.54 -26.56 -10.91
C SER A 371 5.36 -25.14 -11.48
N ASN A 372 5.14 -24.13 -10.63
CA ASN A 372 5.07 -22.74 -11.07
C ASN A 372 6.45 -22.14 -11.38
N PHE A 373 7.53 -22.79 -10.93
CA PHE A 373 8.87 -22.22 -10.95
C PHE A 373 9.75 -22.90 -12.01
N ALA A 374 10.55 -22.11 -12.72
CA ALA A 374 11.46 -22.63 -13.74
C ALA A 374 12.59 -23.52 -13.17
N ASN A 375 12.90 -23.39 -11.88
CA ASN A 375 13.83 -24.23 -11.12
C ASN A 375 13.09 -25.26 -10.23
N ALA A 376 11.93 -25.74 -10.69
CA ALA A 376 11.16 -26.77 -10.00
C ALA A 376 11.99 -28.06 -9.82
N GLU A 377 11.80 -28.72 -8.68
CA GLU A 377 12.32 -30.06 -8.40
C GLU A 377 11.14 -31.04 -8.40
N ASP A 378 11.21 -32.10 -9.21
CA ASP A 378 10.07 -32.98 -9.53
C ASP A 378 9.55 -33.80 -8.33
N ASP A 379 10.34 -33.93 -7.27
CA ASP A 379 10.03 -34.67 -6.05
C ASP A 379 9.16 -33.88 -5.06
N HIS A 380 8.94 -32.58 -5.32
CA HIS A 380 8.21 -31.70 -4.42
C HIS A 380 6.92 -31.17 -5.04
N LEU A 381 5.82 -31.22 -4.27
CA LEU A 381 4.52 -30.71 -4.74
C LEU A 381 4.37 -29.20 -4.55
N TYR A 382 4.88 -28.67 -3.43
CA TYR A 382 4.69 -27.28 -3.03
C TYR A 382 6.03 -26.58 -2.81
N ARG A 383 6.12 -25.32 -3.27
CA ARG A 383 7.30 -24.47 -3.06
C ARG A 383 7.22 -23.70 -1.74
N LYS A 384 6.03 -23.17 -1.43
CA LYS A 384 5.80 -22.25 -0.30
C LYS A 384 4.32 -22.10 0.04
N VAL A 385 4.07 -21.54 1.21
CA VAL A 385 2.76 -21.20 1.77
C VAL A 385 2.59 -19.68 1.76
N LEU A 386 1.53 -19.18 1.13
CA LEU A 386 1.13 -17.77 1.24
C LEU A 386 0.03 -17.61 2.28
N LEU A 387 0.17 -16.59 3.11
CA LEU A 387 -0.84 -16.14 4.07
C LEU A 387 -1.35 -14.76 3.67
N LEU A 388 -2.65 -14.66 3.43
CA LEU A 388 -3.27 -13.46 2.86
C LEU A 388 -3.63 -12.46 3.97
N ALA A 389 -2.85 -11.39 4.06
CA ALA A 389 -2.98 -10.32 5.05
C ALA A 389 -3.69 -9.07 4.53
N THR A 390 -4.35 -8.35 5.43
CA THR A 390 -4.90 -7.03 5.14
C THR A 390 -3.76 -6.03 4.88
N HIS A 391 -3.91 -5.17 3.87
CA HIS A 391 -2.90 -4.14 3.59
C HIS A 391 -2.69 -3.22 4.82
N PRO A 392 -1.44 -2.90 5.23
CA PRO A 392 -1.17 -2.09 6.42
C PRO A 392 -1.88 -0.74 6.44
N GLN A 393 -2.06 -0.11 5.26
CA GLN A 393 -2.78 1.16 5.15
C GLN A 393 -4.23 1.08 5.66
N ARG A 394 -4.90 -0.06 5.47
CA ARG A 394 -6.27 -0.27 5.95
C ARG A 394 -6.31 -0.38 7.47
N MET A 395 -5.28 -0.94 8.08
CA MET A 395 -5.19 -1.12 9.54
C MET A 395 -5.19 0.20 10.32
N PHE A 396 -4.84 1.32 9.69
CA PHE A 396 -4.99 2.64 10.31
C PHE A 396 -6.45 2.95 10.67
N TYR A 397 -7.39 2.52 9.83
CA TYR A 397 -8.82 2.84 9.94
C TYR A 397 -9.61 1.78 10.71
N GLU A 398 -9.09 0.56 10.84
CA GLU A 398 -9.75 -0.51 11.59
C GLU A 398 -9.89 -0.15 13.08
N ALA A 399 -11.02 -0.45 13.73
CA ALA A 399 -11.18 -0.23 15.18
C ALA A 399 -10.28 -1.17 16.01
N ARG A 400 -9.94 -0.78 17.25
CA ARG A 400 -9.31 -1.73 18.20
C ARG A 400 -10.25 -2.90 18.45
N GLY A 401 -9.70 -4.11 18.49
CA GLY A 401 -10.50 -5.32 18.66
C GLY A 401 -11.33 -5.72 17.45
N SER A 402 -11.17 -5.09 16.27
CA SER A 402 -11.93 -5.50 15.09
C SER A 402 -11.59 -6.93 14.65
N ASP A 403 -12.55 -7.61 14.04
CA ASP A 403 -12.34 -8.96 13.48
C ASP A 403 -11.17 -8.97 12.49
N THR A 404 -11.01 -7.90 11.69
CA THR A 404 -9.90 -7.73 10.76
C THR A 404 -8.57 -7.71 11.50
N ALA A 405 -8.47 -6.96 12.60
CA ALA A 405 -7.25 -6.86 13.39
C ALA A 405 -6.91 -8.18 14.09
N ARG A 406 -7.92 -8.86 14.66
CA ARG A 406 -7.74 -10.19 15.26
C ARG A 406 -7.28 -11.21 14.23
N ARG A 407 -7.89 -11.20 13.04
CA ARG A 407 -7.48 -12.08 11.93
C ARG A 407 -6.06 -11.79 11.49
N GLN A 408 -5.67 -10.51 11.43
CA GLN A 408 -4.32 -10.10 11.10
C GLN A 408 -3.30 -10.64 12.11
N ASP A 409 -3.60 -10.60 13.41
CA ASP A 409 -2.74 -11.19 14.45
C ASP A 409 -2.61 -12.71 14.30
N LEU A 410 -3.72 -13.42 14.05
CA LEU A 410 -3.70 -14.87 13.82
C LEU A 410 -2.89 -15.26 12.59
N ILE A 411 -2.92 -14.46 11.53
CA ILE A 411 -2.09 -14.67 10.33
C ILE A 411 -0.60 -14.61 10.68
N LEU A 412 -0.17 -13.56 11.40
CA LEU A 412 1.24 -13.44 11.78
C LEU A 412 1.67 -14.52 12.77
N GLN A 413 0.78 -14.93 13.68
CA GLN A 413 1.03 -16.04 14.58
C GLN A 413 1.21 -17.35 13.82
N ALA A 414 0.32 -17.67 12.88
CA ALA A 414 0.45 -18.86 12.04
C ALA A 414 1.76 -18.81 11.22
N ALA A 415 2.10 -17.63 10.68
CA ALA A 415 3.31 -17.45 9.89
C ALA A 415 4.59 -17.73 10.70
N THR A 416 4.66 -17.18 11.91
CA THR A 416 5.83 -17.34 12.80
C THR A 416 5.97 -18.77 13.30
N LEU A 417 4.87 -19.40 13.75
CA LEU A 417 4.88 -20.81 14.15
C LEU A 417 5.35 -21.73 13.01
N MET A 418 4.92 -21.48 11.77
CA MET A 418 5.31 -22.29 10.62
C MET A 418 6.75 -22.07 10.14
N ALA A 419 7.25 -20.83 10.21
CA ALA A 419 8.52 -20.43 9.59
C ALA A 419 9.70 -20.41 10.55
N ASP A 420 9.57 -19.68 11.65
CA ASP A 420 10.60 -19.49 12.66
C ASP A 420 9.92 -19.01 13.97
N PRO A 421 9.69 -19.92 14.93
CA PRO A 421 9.03 -19.62 16.20
C PRO A 421 9.87 -18.67 17.07
N THR A 422 11.16 -18.46 16.75
CA THR A 422 12.01 -17.53 17.48
C THR A 422 11.73 -16.07 17.13
N ILE A 423 11.04 -15.81 16.01
CA ILE A 423 10.62 -14.45 15.63
C ILE A 423 9.59 -13.98 16.66
N GLN A 424 9.99 -12.99 17.47
CA GLN A 424 9.10 -12.43 18.48
C GLN A 424 7.90 -11.77 17.80
N PHE A 425 6.71 -12.22 18.18
CA PHE A 425 5.44 -11.67 17.75
C PHE A 425 4.57 -11.43 18.97
N ASP A 426 3.93 -10.26 19.00
CA ASP A 426 3.02 -9.87 20.07
C ASP A 426 1.60 -10.24 19.67
N HIS A 427 0.95 -11.14 20.41
CA HIS A 427 -0.29 -11.82 20.00
C HIS A 427 -1.51 -10.91 19.79
N ASP A 428 -1.48 -9.68 20.29
CA ASP A 428 -2.51 -8.66 20.10
C ASP A 428 -1.96 -7.39 19.43
N TYR A 429 -0.84 -7.49 18.69
CA TYR A 429 -0.15 -6.36 18.07
C TYR A 429 -1.08 -5.45 17.24
N TYR A 430 -1.89 -6.02 16.36
CA TYR A 430 -2.86 -5.30 15.55
C TYR A 430 -4.14 -5.03 16.34
N THR A 431 -4.64 -6.02 17.08
CA THR A 431 -5.88 -5.94 17.89
C THR A 431 -5.84 -4.77 18.87
N ALA A 432 -4.73 -4.59 19.59
CA ALA A 432 -4.50 -3.50 20.53
C ALA A 432 -3.90 -2.24 19.88
N LYS A 433 -3.60 -2.27 18.58
CA LYS A 433 -2.90 -1.21 17.83
C LYS A 433 -1.56 -0.80 18.45
N LYS A 434 -0.78 -1.76 18.94
CA LYS A 434 0.54 -1.50 19.56
C LYS A 434 1.52 -0.85 18.58
N TRP A 435 1.35 -1.11 17.29
CA TRP A 435 2.10 -0.50 16.19
C TRP A 435 2.03 1.03 16.14
N MET A 436 0.97 1.68 16.67
CA MET A 436 0.86 3.15 16.64
C MET A 436 1.99 3.86 17.38
N SER A 437 2.58 3.20 18.38
CA SER A 437 3.74 3.72 19.11
C SER A 437 5.04 3.68 18.30
N LYS A 438 5.07 2.86 17.23
CA LYS A 438 6.22 2.64 16.35
C LYS A 438 6.10 3.43 15.03
N THR A 439 4.90 3.88 14.67
CA THR A 439 4.66 4.66 13.45
C THR A 439 4.93 6.14 13.65
N PRO A 440 5.50 6.85 12.65
CA PRO A 440 5.66 8.30 12.70
C PRO A 440 4.34 9.01 12.97
N THR A 441 4.36 10.04 13.81
CA THR A 441 3.19 10.84 14.17
C THR A 441 2.65 11.62 12.98
N ALA A 442 1.37 12.01 13.01
CA ALA A 442 0.76 12.86 11.98
C ALA A 442 1.52 14.18 11.76
N ASN A 443 2.12 14.74 12.83
CA ASN A 443 2.95 15.95 12.77
C ASN A 443 4.31 15.71 12.11
N GLU A 444 4.86 14.49 12.21
CA GLU A 444 6.09 14.11 11.49
C GLU A 444 5.79 13.88 10.02
N LEU A 445 4.72 13.16 9.70
CA LEU A 445 4.24 12.96 8.32
C LEU A 445 3.88 14.28 7.63
N GLY A 446 3.26 15.22 8.35
CA GLY A 446 2.93 16.56 7.85
C GLY A 446 4.17 17.42 7.57
N ARG A 447 5.19 17.35 8.44
CA ARG A 447 6.47 18.04 8.21
C ARG A 447 7.24 17.45 7.03
N MET A 448 7.19 16.14 6.85
CA MET A 448 7.81 15.46 5.72
C MET A 448 7.21 15.95 4.39
N ARG A 449 5.87 15.98 4.27
CA ARG A 449 5.17 16.51 3.06
C ARG A 449 5.50 17.97 2.76
N ALA A 450 5.71 18.80 3.78
CA ALA A 450 5.97 20.24 3.63
C ALA A 450 7.41 20.56 3.15
N THR A 451 8.37 19.66 3.39
CA THR A 451 9.79 19.90 3.09
C THR A 451 10.13 19.66 1.60
N GLU A 452 9.17 19.20 0.79
CA GLU A 452 9.42 18.59 -0.54
C GLU A 452 8.98 19.42 -1.75
N LEU A 453 8.28 20.54 -1.56
CA LEU A 453 7.93 21.42 -2.69
C LEU A 453 9.12 22.25 -3.22
N SER A 454 10.25 22.33 -2.49
CA SER A 454 11.41 23.14 -2.91
C SER A 454 12.58 22.35 -3.51
N HIS A 455 12.62 21.02 -3.40
CA HIS A 455 13.82 20.23 -3.74
C HIS A 455 13.61 19.12 -4.81
N CYS A 456 12.42 18.95 -5.38
CA CYS A 456 12.18 17.98 -6.45
C CYS A 456 12.47 18.51 -7.87
N LEU A 457 13.14 19.66 -8.01
CA LEU A 457 13.69 20.12 -9.28
C LEU A 457 15.20 19.89 -9.29
N SER A 458 15.66 19.09 -10.26
CA SER A 458 17.06 18.85 -10.62
C SER A 458 17.83 17.81 -9.79
N ILE A 459 17.82 16.57 -10.27
CA ILE A 459 19.03 15.74 -10.38
C ILE A 459 18.96 15.01 -11.72
N GLN A 460 19.41 15.68 -12.77
CA GLN A 460 20.00 15.02 -13.94
C GLN A 460 21.43 15.56 -14.06
N GLU A 461 22.38 14.63 -14.27
CA GLU A 461 23.59 14.72 -15.12
C GLU A 461 24.69 13.75 -14.61
N PRO A 462 25.75 13.35 -15.39
CA PRO A 462 26.13 13.76 -16.78
C PRO A 462 26.56 12.62 -17.77
N PHE A 463 26.63 12.99 -19.07
CA PHE A 463 27.41 12.45 -20.24
C PHE A 463 27.09 11.03 -20.80
N GLU A 464 27.03 10.76 -22.11
CA GLU A 464 27.87 11.21 -23.25
C GLU A 464 27.08 11.56 -24.53
N ALA A 465 27.71 12.43 -25.34
CA ALA A 465 27.26 12.90 -26.63
C ALA A 465 27.35 11.84 -27.73
N ILE A 466 26.26 11.63 -28.47
CA ILE A 466 26.30 11.13 -29.84
C ILE A 466 25.51 12.09 -30.72
N THR A 467 26.25 12.88 -31.48
CA THR A 467 25.80 13.58 -32.68
C THR A 467 25.28 12.59 -33.71
N LYS A 468 24.05 12.75 -34.21
CA LYS A 468 23.72 12.42 -35.60
C LYS A 468 22.70 13.37 -36.19
N ASP A 469 23.16 14.01 -37.25
CA ASP A 469 22.43 14.81 -38.22
C ASP A 469 21.35 14.00 -38.95
N GLN A 470 20.31 14.75 -39.35
CA GLN A 470 19.52 14.67 -40.57
C GLN A 470 18.99 13.30 -41.04
N GLN A 471 17.67 13.14 -40.97
CA GLN A 471 16.82 13.07 -42.17
C GLN A 471 15.33 13.23 -41.81
N SER A 472 14.69 14.17 -42.49
CA SER A 472 13.24 14.24 -42.74
C SER A 472 13.07 14.37 -44.27
N PRO A 473 11.87 14.24 -44.85
CA PRO A 473 10.64 13.59 -44.40
C PRO A 473 10.09 12.61 -45.47
N MET A 474 9.19 11.70 -45.09
CA MET A 474 8.20 11.17 -46.04
C MET A 474 6.81 11.45 -45.48
N ALA A 475 6.15 12.40 -46.14
CA ALA A 475 4.73 12.66 -46.00
C ALA A 475 3.96 11.73 -46.93
N GLU A 476 2.88 11.14 -46.41
CA GLU A 476 1.64 10.76 -47.11
C GLU A 476 0.61 10.55 -45.99
N GLU A 477 -0.06 11.63 -45.59
CA GLU A 477 -1.45 11.97 -45.97
C GLU A 477 -2.49 10.94 -45.48
N GLY A 478 -3.23 11.33 -44.44
CA GLY A 478 -4.46 10.61 -44.09
C GLY A 478 -5.16 10.90 -42.77
N HIS A 479 -4.65 11.67 -41.79
CA HIS A 479 -5.24 11.67 -40.42
C HIS A 479 -5.43 13.06 -39.75
N GLY A 480 -5.90 14.07 -40.48
CA GLY A 480 -6.18 15.40 -39.90
C GLY A 480 -7.32 15.46 -38.86
N ASN A 481 -8.16 14.42 -38.75
CA ASN A 481 -9.40 14.45 -37.95
C ASN A 481 -9.24 13.98 -36.48
N GLN A 482 -8.09 13.44 -36.06
CA GLN A 482 -7.91 12.90 -34.70
C GLN A 482 -7.03 13.75 -33.77
N LEU A 483 -6.24 14.70 -34.29
CA LEU A 483 -5.24 15.42 -33.48
C LEU A 483 -5.83 16.23 -32.33
N TRP A 484 -6.98 16.91 -32.52
CA TRP A 484 -7.53 17.80 -31.50
C TRP A 484 -8.11 17.09 -30.27
N GLU A 485 -8.77 15.95 -30.49
CA GLU A 485 -9.40 15.16 -29.42
C GLU A 485 -8.38 14.36 -28.60
N GLN A 486 -7.26 13.96 -29.21
CA GLN A 486 -6.16 13.24 -28.53
C GLN A 486 -5.54 14.04 -27.38
N HIS A 487 -5.72 15.37 -27.38
CA HIS A 487 -5.23 16.24 -26.33
C HIS A 487 -6.19 16.42 -25.16
N PHE A 488 -7.38 15.81 -25.17
CA PHE A 488 -8.26 15.81 -24.01
C PHE A 488 -7.90 14.69 -23.02
N SER A 489 -8.06 14.98 -21.74
CA SER A 489 -8.01 13.99 -20.67
C SER A 489 -9.34 13.25 -20.57
N GLU A 490 -9.29 11.98 -20.17
CA GLU A 490 -10.49 11.16 -19.96
C GLU A 490 -11.39 11.73 -18.86
N THR A 491 -10.80 12.40 -17.87
CA THR A 491 -11.51 13.05 -16.77
C THR A 491 -11.51 14.57 -16.93
N PRO A 492 -12.65 15.25 -16.67
CA PRO A 492 -12.70 16.71 -16.70
C PRO A 492 -12.03 17.32 -15.48
N HIS A 493 -11.48 18.52 -15.67
CA HIS A 493 -10.94 19.31 -14.56
C HIS A 493 -12.05 19.68 -13.58
N SER A 494 -11.79 19.48 -12.29
CA SER A 494 -12.68 19.95 -11.23
C SER A 494 -12.72 21.47 -11.18
N ASN A 495 -13.75 22.05 -10.57
CA ASN A 495 -13.82 23.49 -10.38
C ASN A 495 -12.63 24.03 -9.55
N ASP A 496 -12.09 23.25 -8.61
CA ASP A 496 -10.87 23.62 -7.85
C ASP A 496 -9.62 23.57 -8.73
N THR A 497 -9.46 22.52 -9.53
CA THR A 497 -8.37 22.41 -10.51
C THR A 497 -8.40 23.57 -11.52
N LEU A 498 -9.59 23.98 -11.97
CA LEU A 498 -9.71 25.14 -12.88
C LEU A 498 -9.25 26.45 -12.22
N ARG A 499 -9.49 26.65 -10.92
CA ARG A 499 -9.02 27.86 -10.20
C ARG A 499 -7.50 27.95 -10.19
N GLU A 500 -6.81 26.82 -10.12
CA GLU A 500 -5.34 26.75 -10.16
C GLU A 500 -4.79 26.96 -11.57
N LEU A 501 -5.45 26.39 -12.59
CA LEU A 501 -4.97 26.40 -13.97
C LEU A 501 -5.28 27.69 -14.74
N LEU A 502 -6.38 28.38 -14.43
CA LEU A 502 -6.82 29.56 -15.18
C LEU A 502 -5.87 30.76 -15.10
N PRO A 503 -5.36 31.19 -13.91
CA PRO A 503 -4.47 32.35 -13.83
C PRO A 503 -3.22 32.26 -14.71
N PRO A 504 -2.43 31.16 -14.68
CA PRO A 504 -1.26 31.04 -15.56
C PRO A 504 -1.65 30.88 -17.04
N ALA A 505 -2.75 30.19 -17.35
CA ALA A 505 -3.21 30.02 -18.73
C ALA A 505 -3.67 31.35 -19.38
N ILE A 506 -4.38 32.19 -18.62
CA ILE A 506 -4.79 33.54 -19.05
C ILE A 506 -3.56 34.44 -19.26
N ALA A 507 -2.59 34.38 -18.37
CA ALA A 507 -1.36 35.16 -18.50
C ALA A 507 -0.60 34.82 -19.80
N GLU A 508 -0.45 33.53 -20.10
CA GLU A 508 0.17 33.07 -21.36
C GLU A 508 -0.64 33.48 -22.59
N ALA A 509 -1.97 33.31 -22.55
CA ALA A 509 -2.84 33.67 -23.67
C ALA A 509 -2.87 35.18 -23.98
N ARG A 510 -2.49 36.06 -23.04
CA ARG A 510 -2.44 37.53 -23.23
C ARG A 510 -1.17 38.04 -23.89
N LYS A 511 -0.09 37.25 -23.99
CA LYS A 511 1.19 37.71 -24.55
C LYS A 511 1.06 38.16 -26.01
N ALA A 512 1.23 39.45 -26.28
CA ALA A 512 0.88 40.10 -27.55
C ALA A 512 1.57 39.50 -28.79
N ASP A 513 2.79 38.97 -28.64
CA ASP A 513 3.66 38.61 -29.78
C ASP A 513 3.50 37.15 -30.28
N SER A 514 2.58 36.37 -29.73
CA SER A 514 2.38 34.96 -30.18
C SER A 514 1.52 34.90 -31.44
N PRO A 515 1.93 34.14 -32.49
CA PRO A 515 1.06 33.83 -33.62
C PRO A 515 -0.22 33.12 -33.16
N ASP A 516 -1.28 33.20 -33.96
CA ASP A 516 -2.52 32.47 -33.66
C ASP A 516 -2.31 30.96 -33.71
N TRP A 517 -3.07 30.23 -32.90
CA TRP A 517 -2.94 28.80 -32.75
C TRP A 517 -3.82 28.08 -33.76
N LYS A 518 -3.20 27.26 -34.60
CA LYS A 518 -3.87 26.44 -35.63
C LYS A 518 -4.18 25.03 -35.17
N ASP A 519 -3.52 24.55 -34.12
CA ASP A 519 -3.71 23.22 -33.54
C ASP A 519 -3.19 23.19 -32.08
N PRO A 520 -3.57 22.18 -31.26
CA PRO A 520 -3.20 22.16 -29.85
C PRO A 520 -1.72 21.96 -29.54
N THR A 521 -0.89 21.51 -30.49
CA THR A 521 0.57 21.38 -30.28
C THR A 521 1.24 22.75 -30.16
N GLN A 522 0.58 23.80 -30.68
CA GLN A 522 1.02 25.19 -30.61
C GLN A 522 0.60 25.89 -29.32
N PHE A 523 -0.19 25.24 -28.46
CA PHE A 523 -0.65 25.84 -27.21
C PHE A 523 0.51 25.98 -26.22
N PRO A 524 0.69 27.15 -25.58
CA PRO A 524 1.57 27.28 -24.43
C PRO A 524 1.22 26.24 -23.36
N SER A 525 2.21 25.75 -22.63
CA SER A 525 2.05 24.64 -21.69
C SER A 525 0.92 24.85 -20.66
N ALA A 526 0.75 26.08 -20.17
CA ALA A 526 -0.33 26.44 -19.25
C ALA A 526 -1.72 26.38 -19.92
N VAL A 527 -1.83 26.85 -21.17
CA VAL A 527 -3.06 26.80 -21.97
C VAL A 527 -3.41 25.35 -22.33
N LEU A 528 -2.42 24.54 -22.70
CA LEU A 528 -2.63 23.12 -22.99
C LEU A 528 -3.10 22.33 -21.76
N LYS A 529 -2.51 22.60 -20.58
CA LYS A 529 -2.94 21.99 -19.31
C LYS A 529 -4.39 22.33 -19.00
N TRP A 530 -4.80 23.59 -19.18
CA TRP A 530 -6.20 23.98 -19.04
C TRP A 530 -7.09 23.28 -20.07
N TYR A 531 -6.70 23.27 -21.35
CA TYR A 531 -7.48 22.72 -22.46
C TYR A 531 -7.79 21.23 -22.27
N ARG A 532 -6.84 20.44 -21.75
CA ARG A 532 -6.95 19.00 -21.53
C ARG A 532 -8.24 18.57 -20.81
N GLY A 533 -8.69 19.29 -19.79
CA GLY A 533 -9.88 18.91 -19.03
C GLY A 533 -11.19 19.51 -19.56
N GLN A 534 -11.20 20.19 -20.70
CA GLN A 534 -12.38 20.94 -21.17
C GLN A 534 -13.40 20.10 -21.94
N LYS A 535 -13.08 18.84 -22.30
CA LYS A 535 -13.95 18.01 -23.15
C LYS A 535 -15.38 17.94 -22.63
N GLN A 536 -15.55 17.69 -21.35
CA GLN A 536 -16.88 17.50 -20.73
C GLN A 536 -17.43 18.80 -20.11
N ILE A 537 -16.65 19.87 -20.19
CA ILE A 537 -16.95 21.18 -19.62
C ILE A 537 -17.50 22.09 -20.71
N LEU A 538 -16.65 22.47 -21.67
CA LEU A 538 -16.97 23.42 -22.74
C LEU A 538 -17.39 22.72 -24.03
N PHE A 539 -16.90 21.49 -24.26
CA PHE A 539 -17.05 20.76 -25.52
C PHE A 539 -17.90 19.50 -25.40
N TYR A 540 -18.78 19.43 -24.39
CA TYR A 540 -19.50 18.21 -24.01
C TYR A 540 -20.48 17.68 -25.07
N GLU A 541 -20.91 18.55 -25.99
CA GLU A 541 -21.86 18.24 -27.08
C GLU A 541 -21.19 18.15 -28.45
N ALA A 542 -19.89 18.43 -28.56
CA ALA A 542 -19.22 18.55 -29.85
C ALA A 542 -17.87 17.84 -29.88
N THR A 543 -17.55 17.23 -31.01
CA THR A 543 -16.18 16.83 -31.34
C THR A 543 -15.42 18.07 -31.81
N VAL A 544 -14.31 18.39 -31.15
CA VAL A 544 -13.44 19.50 -31.55
C VAL A 544 -12.54 19.02 -32.67
N LYS A 545 -12.75 19.56 -33.86
CA LYS A 545 -11.98 19.22 -35.06
C LYS A 545 -11.18 20.42 -35.57
N SER A 546 -11.62 21.62 -35.21
CA SER A 546 -11.04 22.86 -35.69
C SER A 546 -11.29 24.02 -34.74
N CYS A 547 -10.66 25.14 -35.04
CA CYS A 547 -10.86 26.41 -34.34
C CYS A 547 -12.32 26.91 -34.42
N VAL A 548 -13.08 26.50 -35.43
CA VAL A 548 -14.52 26.82 -35.56
C VAL A 548 -15.31 26.25 -34.38
N ASP A 549 -14.95 25.05 -33.91
CA ASP A 549 -15.63 24.39 -32.79
C ASP A 549 -15.36 25.11 -31.45
N ILE A 550 -14.18 25.73 -31.33
CA ILE A 550 -13.81 26.58 -30.18
C ILE A 550 -14.63 27.87 -30.19
N SER A 551 -14.75 28.52 -31.34
CA SER A 551 -15.60 29.71 -31.49
C SER A 551 -17.06 29.38 -31.18
N ASN A 552 -17.56 28.22 -31.61
CA ASN A 552 -18.90 27.75 -31.28
C ASN A 552 -19.10 27.56 -29.77
N ALA A 553 -18.11 26.98 -29.06
CA ALA A 553 -18.16 26.85 -27.61
C ALA A 553 -18.16 28.22 -26.91
N PHE A 554 -17.39 29.18 -27.42
CA PHE A 554 -17.40 30.56 -26.92
C PHE A 554 -18.77 31.22 -27.10
N HIS A 555 -19.39 31.14 -28.28
CA HIS A 555 -20.71 31.71 -28.53
C HIS A 555 -21.81 31.10 -27.64
N ARG A 556 -21.68 29.84 -27.23
CA ARG A 556 -22.59 29.24 -26.22
C ARG A 556 -22.41 29.88 -24.84
N CYS A 557 -21.17 30.16 -24.44
CA CYS A 557 -20.85 30.70 -23.13
C CYS A 557 -21.14 32.20 -23.00
N ASP A 558 -21.08 32.95 -24.10
CA ASP A 558 -21.41 34.38 -24.13
C ASP A 558 -22.55 34.70 -25.10
N LYS A 559 -23.78 34.62 -24.59
CA LYS A 559 -25.01 34.94 -25.33
C LYS A 559 -25.14 36.43 -25.68
N SER A 560 -24.33 37.32 -25.09
CA SER A 560 -24.41 38.77 -25.32
C SER A 560 -23.67 39.23 -26.58
N LEU A 561 -22.68 38.44 -27.06
CA LEU A 561 -21.82 38.77 -28.20
C LEU A 561 -22.22 38.10 -29.53
N VAL A 562 -23.33 37.35 -29.58
CA VAL A 562 -23.85 36.71 -30.82
C VAL A 562 -24.20 37.74 -31.92
N LYS A 563 -24.27 39.04 -31.59
CA LYS A 563 -24.57 40.12 -32.55
C LYS A 563 -23.36 40.77 -33.22
N SER A 564 -22.11 40.42 -32.85
CA SER A 564 -20.91 40.98 -33.49
C SER A 564 -19.97 39.88 -34.00
N ASN A 565 -19.94 39.68 -35.32
CA ASN A 565 -19.06 38.75 -36.05
C ASN A 565 -17.56 39.14 -35.98
N SER A 566 -16.93 39.08 -34.82
CA SER A 566 -15.51 39.41 -34.73
C SER A 566 -14.78 38.63 -33.65
N ILE A 567 -14.76 37.31 -33.77
CA ILE A 567 -13.66 36.52 -33.21
C ILE A 567 -12.67 36.32 -34.35
N THR A 568 -11.55 37.03 -34.28
CA THR A 568 -10.53 37.06 -35.34
C THR A 568 -9.48 35.96 -35.22
N SER A 569 -9.44 35.22 -34.10
CA SER A 569 -8.42 34.19 -33.85
C SER A 569 -8.84 33.13 -32.81
N THR A 570 -8.29 31.91 -32.93
CA THR A 570 -8.47 30.80 -31.98
C THR A 570 -8.02 31.19 -30.58
N ARG A 571 -6.86 31.84 -30.52
CA ARG A 571 -6.27 32.35 -29.29
C ARG A 571 -7.23 33.30 -28.56
N GLN A 572 -7.87 34.22 -29.28
CA GLN A 572 -8.82 35.15 -28.68
C GLN A 572 -10.08 34.42 -28.18
N ALA A 573 -10.57 33.42 -28.92
CA ALA A 573 -11.70 32.60 -28.49
C ALA A 573 -11.41 31.85 -27.18
N MET A 574 -10.24 31.21 -27.09
CA MET A 574 -9.81 30.49 -25.88
C MET A 574 -9.56 31.43 -24.70
N LEU A 575 -8.93 32.59 -24.93
CA LEU A 575 -8.73 33.62 -23.90
C LEU A 575 -10.07 34.06 -23.31
N ASN A 576 -11.06 34.32 -24.16
CA ASN A 576 -12.37 34.76 -23.70
C ASN A 576 -13.09 33.65 -22.92
N LEU A 577 -13.02 32.38 -23.38
CA LEU A 577 -13.53 31.22 -22.64
C LEU A 577 -12.92 31.10 -21.24
N MET A 578 -11.59 31.25 -21.14
CA MET A 578 -10.89 31.23 -19.86
C MET A 578 -11.34 32.37 -18.93
N ILE A 579 -11.52 33.59 -19.46
CA ILE A 579 -12.02 34.74 -18.69
C ILE A 579 -13.44 34.49 -18.18
N ILE A 580 -14.32 33.91 -19.02
CA ILE A 580 -15.69 33.56 -18.62
C ILE A 580 -15.67 32.53 -17.48
N GLN A 581 -14.86 31.48 -17.59
CA GLN A 581 -14.71 30.48 -16.53
C GLN A 581 -14.16 31.11 -15.24
N GLU A 582 -13.13 31.96 -15.32
CA GLU A 582 -12.55 32.61 -14.14
C GLU A 582 -13.57 33.51 -13.43
N LYS A 583 -14.33 34.30 -14.19
CA LYS A 583 -15.38 35.17 -13.65
C LYS A 583 -16.47 34.38 -12.94
N ASN A 584 -16.93 33.28 -13.55
CA ASN A 584 -17.98 32.44 -12.97
C ASN A 584 -17.48 31.60 -11.79
N LEU A 585 -16.23 31.13 -11.79
CA LEU A 585 -15.66 30.38 -10.67
C LEU A 585 -15.51 31.22 -9.40
N LYS A 586 -15.27 32.53 -9.54
CA LYS A 586 -15.23 33.49 -8.43
C LYS A 586 -16.58 33.64 -7.72
N THR A 587 -17.69 33.43 -8.43
CA THR A 587 -19.05 33.57 -7.89
C THR A 587 -19.68 32.25 -7.43
N LEU A 588 -18.98 31.12 -7.57
CA LEU A 588 -19.48 29.78 -7.21
C LEU A 588 -19.12 29.37 -5.78
N PRO A 589 -20.05 29.47 -4.80
CA PRO A 589 -19.87 28.90 -3.47
C PRO A 589 -20.16 27.39 -3.45
N GLY A 590 -19.38 26.64 -2.70
CA GLY A 590 -19.63 25.21 -2.51
C GLY A 590 -18.50 24.45 -1.81
N LYS A 591 -18.89 23.39 -1.10
CA LYS A 591 -17.97 22.35 -0.62
C LYS A 591 -17.80 21.28 -1.69
N PHE A 592 -16.68 20.57 -1.68
CA PHE A 592 -16.37 19.44 -2.57
C PHE A 592 -16.24 19.80 -4.06
N GLN A 593 -15.71 21.00 -4.36
CA GLN A 593 -15.54 21.48 -5.73
C GLN A 593 -14.40 20.78 -6.48
N ASP A 594 -13.59 20.01 -5.77
CA ASP A 594 -12.61 19.05 -6.26
C ASP A 594 -13.26 17.82 -6.92
N LEU A 595 -14.53 17.54 -6.64
CA LEU A 595 -15.22 16.32 -7.12
C LEU A 595 -16.23 16.59 -8.26
N TYR A 596 -16.43 17.85 -8.64
CA TYR A 596 -17.38 18.22 -9.68
C TYR A 596 -16.93 19.42 -10.51
N HIS A 597 -17.50 19.54 -11.71
CA HIS A 597 -17.30 20.69 -12.59
C HIS A 597 -18.64 21.31 -13.01
N SER A 598 -18.58 22.56 -13.46
CA SER A 598 -19.69 23.30 -14.10
C SER A 598 -19.42 23.43 -15.61
N ARG A 599 -20.44 23.67 -16.44
CA ARG A 599 -20.27 23.82 -17.90
C ARG A 599 -20.10 25.26 -18.39
N PHE A 600 -20.41 26.25 -17.55
CA PHE A 600 -20.20 27.69 -17.79
C PHE A 600 -20.91 28.29 -19.02
N ASP A 601 -21.80 27.53 -19.67
CA ASP A 601 -22.60 27.94 -20.82
C ASP A 601 -23.94 28.62 -20.44
N GLY A 602 -24.17 28.79 -19.13
CA GLY A 602 -25.43 29.29 -18.60
C GLY A 602 -26.63 28.38 -18.90
N SER A 603 -26.38 27.11 -19.23
CA SER A 603 -27.43 26.11 -19.34
C SER A 603 -28.05 25.83 -17.97
N SER A 604 -29.37 25.70 -17.96
CA SER A 604 -30.13 25.31 -16.78
C SER A 604 -30.80 23.97 -17.02
N ILE A 605 -30.83 23.11 -16.00
CA ILE A 605 -31.48 21.80 -16.10
C ILE A 605 -32.81 21.86 -15.36
N THR A 606 -33.90 21.52 -16.06
CA THR A 606 -35.19 21.28 -15.40
C THR A 606 -35.09 19.97 -14.65
N THR A 607 -35.35 20.05 -13.34
CA THR A 607 -35.34 18.90 -12.45
C THR A 607 -36.71 18.69 -11.82
N SER A 608 -37.06 17.45 -11.56
CA SER A 608 -38.30 17.08 -10.88
C SER A 608 -38.04 16.13 -9.73
N CYS A 609 -38.89 16.21 -8.72
CA CYS A 609 -38.95 15.19 -7.69
C CYS A 609 -39.47 13.88 -8.32
N ILE A 610 -39.16 12.74 -7.71
CA ILE A 610 -39.59 11.40 -8.20
C ILE A 610 -41.10 11.30 -8.37
N CYS A 611 -41.91 12.02 -7.57
CA CYS A 611 -43.37 12.06 -7.74
C CYS A 611 -43.85 12.95 -8.91
N GLY A 612 -42.95 13.64 -9.62
CA GLY A 612 -43.27 14.57 -10.71
C GLY A 612 -43.89 15.91 -10.27
N LEU A 613 -44.41 16.02 -9.05
CA LEU A 613 -45.20 17.18 -8.60
C LEU A 613 -44.39 18.42 -8.24
N THR A 614 -43.11 18.26 -7.88
CA THR A 614 -42.22 19.40 -7.57
C THR A 614 -41.18 19.50 -8.67
N LYS A 615 -41.25 20.59 -9.42
CA LYS A 615 -40.28 20.92 -10.46
C LYS A 615 -39.45 22.13 -10.06
N ARG A 616 -38.17 22.11 -10.39
CA ARG A 616 -37.25 23.23 -10.15
C ARG A 616 -36.25 23.30 -11.29
N VAL A 617 -35.98 24.51 -11.74
CA VAL A 617 -34.89 24.79 -12.67
C VAL A 617 -33.60 24.94 -11.86
N ASP A 618 -32.66 24.02 -12.04
CA ASP A 618 -31.29 24.17 -11.53
C ASP A 618 -30.52 25.09 -12.48
N LYS A 619 -30.30 26.33 -12.01
CA LYS A 619 -29.59 27.37 -12.78
C LYS A 619 -28.08 27.14 -12.81
N ASP A 620 -27.57 26.32 -11.88
CA ASP A 620 -26.14 26.04 -11.73
C ASP A 620 -25.91 24.53 -11.69
N PRO A 621 -26.15 23.82 -12.81
CA PRO A 621 -25.99 22.37 -12.84
C PRO A 621 -24.54 21.97 -12.58
N ARG A 622 -24.38 20.86 -11.84
CA ARG A 622 -23.07 20.30 -11.47
C ARG A 622 -22.94 18.91 -12.05
N PHE A 623 -21.75 18.60 -12.54
CA PHE A 623 -21.44 17.32 -13.18
C PHE A 623 -20.25 16.66 -12.50
N SER A 624 -20.29 15.34 -12.38
CA SER A 624 -19.26 14.59 -11.68
C SER A 624 -17.95 14.55 -12.47
N CYS A 625 -16.82 14.80 -11.79
CA CYS A 625 -15.51 14.53 -12.36
C CYS A 625 -15.20 13.02 -12.42
N LEU A 626 -15.80 12.23 -11.53
CA LEU A 626 -15.58 10.78 -11.41
C LEU A 626 -16.46 9.96 -12.36
N ARG A 627 -17.68 10.45 -12.65
CA ARG A 627 -18.60 9.85 -13.64
C ARG A 627 -18.91 10.86 -14.72
N VAL A 628 -18.07 10.84 -15.74
CA VAL A 628 -18.13 11.72 -16.89
C VAL A 628 -19.55 11.80 -17.45
N GLY A 629 -20.08 13.01 -17.58
CA GLY A 629 -21.41 13.28 -18.13
C GLY A 629 -22.56 13.12 -17.13
N PHE A 630 -22.34 12.63 -15.91
CA PHE A 630 -23.41 12.46 -14.93
C PHE A 630 -23.71 13.76 -14.17
N TYR A 631 -24.97 14.18 -14.21
CA TYR A 631 -25.50 15.28 -13.40
C TYR A 631 -25.58 14.91 -11.92
N ILE A 632 -25.27 15.86 -11.04
CA ILE A 632 -25.33 15.67 -9.59
C ILE A 632 -26.69 16.16 -9.07
N ALA A 633 -27.54 15.21 -8.70
CA ALA A 633 -28.90 15.46 -8.26
C ALA A 633 -28.94 16.36 -7.03
N ARG A 634 -29.67 17.48 -7.13
CA ARG A 634 -29.91 18.40 -6.01
C ARG A 634 -30.85 17.79 -4.99
N GLN A 635 -30.81 18.34 -3.78
CA GLN A 635 -31.69 17.97 -2.70
C GLN A 635 -32.68 19.09 -2.37
N THR A 636 -33.93 18.75 -2.08
CA THR A 636 -35.00 19.69 -1.72
C THR A 636 -35.85 19.14 -0.58
N LYS A 637 -36.34 20.04 0.29
CA LYS A 637 -37.36 19.73 1.30
C LYS A 637 -38.75 20.27 0.90
N ALA A 638 -38.85 20.90 -0.27
CA ALA A 638 -40.03 21.65 -0.69
C ALA A 638 -41.15 20.78 -1.29
N CYS A 639 -40.89 19.50 -1.60
CA CYS A 639 -41.94 18.63 -2.10
C CYS A 639 -42.97 18.37 -1.00
N ARG A 640 -44.25 18.57 -1.28
CA ARG A 640 -45.38 18.34 -0.34
C ARG A 640 -46.30 17.20 -0.76
N SER A 641 -45.95 16.49 -1.83
CA SER A 641 -46.72 15.34 -2.31
C SER A 641 -46.88 14.30 -1.20
N ALA A 642 -48.10 13.78 -1.02
CA ALA A 642 -48.37 12.67 -0.11
C ALA A 642 -47.56 11.40 -0.48
N GLN A 643 -47.19 11.22 -1.76
CA GLN A 643 -46.33 10.11 -2.18
C GLN A 643 -44.89 10.28 -1.69
N CYS A 644 -44.41 11.51 -1.59
CA CYS A 644 -43.06 11.81 -1.12
C CYS A 644 -42.99 12.15 0.37
N ASN A 645 -44.10 12.56 0.98
CA ASN A 645 -44.25 12.90 2.40
C ASN A 645 -45.65 12.50 2.86
N PRO A 646 -45.86 11.20 3.15
CA PRO A 646 -47.18 10.68 3.52
C PRO A 646 -47.71 11.24 4.84
N ASP A 647 -46.83 11.67 5.75
CA ASP A 647 -47.20 12.39 6.97
C ASP A 647 -47.18 13.91 6.71
N SER A 648 -48.33 14.46 6.31
CA SER A 648 -48.55 15.87 5.94
C SER A 648 -48.25 16.92 7.03
N ARG A 649 -47.74 16.51 8.20
CA ARG A 649 -47.52 17.36 9.37
C ARG A 649 -46.05 17.73 9.64
N ALA A 650 -45.07 17.17 8.93
CA ALA A 650 -43.65 17.49 9.15
C ALA A 650 -42.93 17.94 7.86
N LEU A 651 -42.50 19.20 7.81
CA LEU A 651 -41.49 19.72 6.88
C LEU A 651 -40.14 19.03 7.15
N GLY A 652 -39.90 17.82 6.63
CA GLY A 652 -38.79 16.99 7.11
C GLY A 652 -37.91 16.30 6.06
N THR A 653 -38.49 15.55 5.12
CA THR A 653 -37.70 14.63 4.29
C THR A 653 -37.07 15.30 3.09
N THR A 654 -35.73 15.39 3.10
CA THR A 654 -34.94 15.80 1.94
C THR A 654 -35.10 14.79 0.81
N ARG A 655 -35.56 15.25 -0.36
CA ARG A 655 -35.73 14.46 -1.58
C ARG A 655 -34.76 14.92 -2.66
N SER A 656 -34.36 13.99 -3.52
CA SER A 656 -33.57 14.35 -4.70
C SER A 656 -34.45 14.89 -5.82
N LEU A 657 -33.92 15.89 -6.51
CA LEU A 657 -34.42 16.46 -7.75
C LEU A 657 -33.59 15.86 -8.89
N LEU A 658 -34.27 15.11 -9.76
CA LEU A 658 -33.69 14.38 -10.88
C LEU A 658 -33.88 15.20 -12.16
N PRO A 659 -32.94 15.16 -13.13
CA PRO A 659 -33.12 15.85 -14.40
C PRO A 659 -34.33 15.26 -15.17
N GLU A 660 -35.14 16.11 -15.81
CA GLU A 660 -36.24 15.65 -16.67
C GLU A 660 -35.77 15.23 -18.06
N SER A 661 -34.63 15.76 -18.51
CA SER A 661 -33.92 15.31 -19.71
C SER A 661 -33.26 13.96 -19.47
N ASP A 662 -32.96 13.20 -20.55
CA ASP A 662 -32.23 11.91 -20.55
C ASP A 662 -30.76 11.99 -20.09
N ILE A 663 -30.41 13.00 -19.31
CA ILE A 663 -29.09 13.16 -18.71
C ILE A 663 -28.97 12.16 -17.55
N SER A 664 -27.98 11.28 -17.65
CA SER A 664 -27.61 10.37 -16.57
C SER A 664 -27.25 11.14 -15.30
N TRP A 665 -27.60 10.63 -14.12
CA TRP A 665 -27.44 11.36 -12.87
C TRP A 665 -26.95 10.48 -11.70
N ILE A 666 -26.37 11.12 -10.69
CA ILE A 666 -25.94 10.52 -9.43
C ILE A 666 -26.36 11.36 -8.22
N HIS A 667 -26.45 10.73 -7.05
CA HIS A 667 -26.64 11.47 -5.80
C HIS A 667 -25.33 12.12 -5.34
N GLN A 668 -25.44 13.31 -4.74
CA GLN A 668 -24.31 14.02 -4.14
C GLN A 668 -23.59 13.18 -3.07
N SER A 669 -24.31 12.36 -2.30
CA SER A 669 -23.73 11.45 -1.31
C SER A 669 -22.91 10.31 -1.94
N CYS A 670 -23.22 9.91 -3.18
CA CYS A 670 -22.47 8.86 -3.90
C CYS A 670 -21.10 9.34 -4.39
N ILE A 671 -20.86 10.65 -4.45
CA ILE A 671 -19.58 11.23 -4.82
C ILE A 671 -18.58 11.08 -3.67
N ALA A 672 -19.05 11.22 -2.42
CA ALA A 672 -18.23 11.08 -1.22
C ALA A 672 -17.96 9.62 -0.80
N THR A 673 -18.71 8.66 -1.36
CA THR A 673 -18.74 7.26 -0.84
C THR A 673 -18.31 6.21 -1.85
N ARG A 674 -17.79 6.57 -3.03
CA ARG A 674 -17.62 5.60 -4.12
C ARG A 674 -16.28 5.68 -4.83
N ASN A 675 -15.26 5.20 -4.13
CA ASN A 675 -14.02 4.72 -4.72
C ASN A 675 -14.12 3.31 -5.34
N GLU A 676 -15.32 2.75 -5.60
CA GLU A 676 -15.41 1.47 -6.31
C GLU A 676 -16.62 1.37 -7.25
N GLY A 677 -16.33 1.19 -8.54
CA GLY A 677 -17.27 0.70 -9.53
C GLY A 677 -17.71 -0.73 -9.23
N LEU A 678 -18.77 -0.89 -8.46
CA LEU A 678 -19.46 -2.19 -8.29
C LEU A 678 -20.20 -2.54 -9.58
N LYS A 679 -19.59 -3.37 -10.45
CA LYS A 679 -20.36 -4.33 -11.26
C LYS A 679 -21.23 -5.15 -10.30
N ARG A 680 -22.47 -5.43 -10.68
CA ARG A 680 -23.40 -6.25 -9.89
C ARG A 680 -22.77 -7.65 -9.77
N VAL A 681 -22.27 -7.97 -8.58
CA VAL A 681 -21.70 -9.28 -8.27
C VAL A 681 -22.81 -10.31 -8.31
N ASP A 682 -22.63 -11.34 -9.15
CA ASP A 682 -23.53 -12.48 -9.19
C ASP A 682 -23.25 -13.38 -7.99
N LEU A 683 -24.18 -13.37 -7.04
CA LEU A 683 -24.05 -14.17 -5.82
C LEU A 683 -24.57 -15.60 -6.00
N ASP A 684 -25.22 -15.94 -7.11
CA ASP A 684 -25.88 -17.23 -7.28
C ASP A 684 -24.89 -18.40 -7.20
N ARG A 685 -23.61 -18.15 -7.50
CA ARG A 685 -22.52 -19.14 -7.38
C ARG A 685 -22.09 -19.46 -5.95
N VAL A 686 -22.41 -18.61 -4.98
CA VAL A 686 -22.03 -18.77 -3.56
C VAL A 686 -23.25 -18.94 -2.65
N VAL A 687 -24.44 -19.05 -3.23
CA VAL A 687 -25.72 -19.20 -2.53
C VAL A 687 -26.34 -20.54 -2.86
N GLN A 688 -26.89 -21.21 -1.85
CA GLN A 688 -27.77 -22.36 -1.98
C GLN A 688 -29.12 -22.06 -1.33
N LYS A 689 -30.20 -22.58 -1.92
CA LYS A 689 -31.57 -22.29 -1.48
C LYS A 689 -31.92 -23.00 -0.17
N ILE A 690 -31.52 -24.25 0.00
CA ILE A 690 -31.85 -25.04 1.19
C ILE A 690 -30.65 -25.97 1.46
N PRO A 691 -29.94 -25.83 2.60
CA PRO A 691 -28.94 -26.82 3.00
C PRO A 691 -29.63 -28.13 3.38
N ALA A 692 -28.93 -29.26 3.30
CA ALA A 692 -29.52 -30.60 3.54
C ALA A 692 -30.27 -30.74 4.88
N ASN A 693 -29.90 -29.93 5.90
CA ASN A 693 -30.52 -29.90 7.23
C ASN A 693 -31.24 -28.56 7.53
N GLY A 694 -31.48 -27.72 6.50
CA GLY A 694 -32.04 -26.38 6.66
C GLY A 694 -33.54 -26.37 6.93
N THR A 695 -34.00 -25.44 7.76
CA THR A 695 -35.43 -25.21 7.95
C THR A 695 -36.01 -24.46 6.75
N SER A 696 -37.25 -24.81 6.37
CA SER A 696 -38.00 -24.13 5.30
C SER A 696 -38.39 -22.70 5.65
N SER A 697 -38.30 -22.31 6.92
CA SER A 697 -38.46 -20.93 7.38
C SER A 697 -37.51 -20.63 8.53
N LEU A 698 -37.15 -19.35 8.70
CA LEU A 698 -36.26 -18.91 9.76
C LEU A 698 -36.78 -17.65 10.45
N VAL A 699 -36.85 -17.69 11.78
CA VAL A 699 -37.28 -16.54 12.58
C VAL A 699 -36.08 -15.65 12.87
N CYS A 700 -36.23 -14.36 12.60
CA CYS A 700 -35.19 -13.35 12.70
C CYS A 700 -35.63 -12.11 13.49
N TRP A 701 -34.68 -11.46 14.16
CA TRP A 701 -34.86 -10.16 14.80
C TRP A 701 -33.99 -9.09 14.14
N CYS A 702 -34.44 -7.84 14.23
CA CYS A 702 -33.61 -6.70 13.89
C CYS A 702 -32.42 -6.64 14.85
N VAL A 703 -31.20 -6.57 14.33
CA VAL A 703 -29.97 -6.58 15.15
C VAL A 703 -29.96 -5.50 16.24
N TRP A 704 -30.58 -4.34 15.98
CA TRP A 704 -30.68 -3.23 16.94
C TRP A 704 -31.73 -3.43 18.03
N CYS A 705 -32.88 -3.97 17.65
CA CYS A 705 -34.04 -4.03 18.53
C CYS A 705 -34.16 -5.38 19.24
N LYS A 706 -33.59 -6.46 18.67
CA LYS A 706 -33.66 -7.82 19.22
C LYS A 706 -35.10 -8.23 19.54
N GLU A 707 -35.38 -8.63 20.79
CA GLU A 707 -36.70 -9.02 21.29
C GLU A 707 -37.76 -7.91 21.11
N LYS A 708 -37.30 -6.66 20.97
CA LYS A 708 -38.11 -5.46 20.79
C LYS A 708 -38.32 -5.10 19.31
N THR A 709 -38.00 -6.00 18.39
CA THR A 709 -38.27 -5.82 16.96
C THR A 709 -39.77 -5.64 16.76
N GLU A 710 -40.16 -4.81 15.80
CA GLU A 710 -41.57 -4.66 15.43
C GLU A 710 -41.65 -4.68 13.91
N THR A 711 -42.50 -5.54 13.37
CA THR A 711 -42.72 -5.64 11.92
C THR A 711 -44.11 -5.09 11.55
N ASN A 712 -44.38 -4.97 10.25
CA ASN A 712 -45.68 -4.50 9.75
C ASN A 712 -46.87 -5.38 10.21
N GLY A 713 -46.64 -6.62 10.65
CA GLY A 713 -47.68 -7.51 11.17
C GLY A 713 -47.92 -7.40 12.68
N GLY A 714 -47.28 -6.45 13.37
CA GLY A 714 -47.35 -6.34 14.84
C GLY A 714 -46.56 -7.43 15.58
N SER A 715 -45.90 -8.35 14.86
CA SER A 715 -45.06 -9.38 15.45
C SER A 715 -43.75 -8.80 15.99
N THR A 716 -43.22 -9.46 17.03
CA THR A 716 -41.91 -9.13 17.60
C THR A 716 -40.73 -9.73 16.84
N PHE A 717 -41.00 -10.41 15.71
CA PHE A 717 -40.01 -11.07 14.86
C PHE A 717 -40.42 -11.07 13.39
N PHE A 718 -39.45 -11.24 12.51
CA PHE A 718 -39.65 -11.46 11.08
C PHE A 718 -39.43 -12.94 10.77
N THR A 719 -40.39 -13.59 10.12
CA THR A 719 -40.21 -14.94 9.59
C THR A 719 -39.76 -14.83 8.14
N ASP A 720 -38.56 -15.31 7.84
CA ASP A 720 -38.08 -15.52 6.48
C ASP A 720 -38.64 -16.85 5.97
N GLU A 721 -39.64 -16.80 5.10
CA GLU A 721 -40.25 -17.98 4.48
C GLU A 721 -39.39 -18.59 3.38
N ASN A 722 -38.36 -17.88 2.92
CA ASN A 722 -37.45 -18.35 1.88
C ASN A 722 -36.00 -18.02 2.29
N PRO A 723 -35.47 -18.65 3.36
CA PRO A 723 -34.12 -18.37 3.82
C PRO A 723 -33.10 -18.75 2.74
N GLU A 724 -32.15 -17.86 2.48
CA GLU A 724 -31.01 -18.14 1.60
C GLU A 724 -29.77 -18.44 2.44
N TRP A 725 -28.94 -19.35 1.95
CA TRP A 725 -27.76 -19.85 2.67
C TRP A 725 -26.54 -19.78 1.78
N THR A 726 -25.35 -19.66 2.37
CA THR A 726 -24.10 -19.79 1.61
C THR A 726 -23.83 -21.24 1.21
N LEU A 727 -23.02 -21.46 0.17
CA LEU A 727 -22.63 -22.78 -0.38
C LEU A 727 -21.83 -23.69 0.58
N GLY A 728 -21.61 -23.30 1.84
CA GLY A 728 -20.84 -24.10 2.80
C GLY A 728 -21.40 -25.52 2.99
N TYR A 729 -20.53 -26.52 3.15
CA TYR A 729 -20.89 -27.93 3.33
C TYR A 729 -21.26 -28.23 4.79
N THR A 730 -20.41 -27.81 5.73
CA THR A 730 -20.55 -28.09 7.16
C THR A 730 -21.26 -26.98 7.91
N ARG A 731 -21.03 -25.73 7.51
CA ARG A 731 -21.49 -24.55 8.24
C ARG A 731 -22.03 -23.48 7.29
N PRO A 732 -23.13 -23.78 6.57
CA PRO A 732 -23.80 -22.78 5.74
C PRO A 732 -24.26 -21.58 6.59
N LEU A 733 -23.94 -20.38 6.12
CA LEU A 733 -24.27 -19.13 6.79
C LEU A 733 -25.59 -18.59 6.24
N TYR A 734 -26.54 -18.26 7.11
CA TYR A 734 -27.78 -17.60 6.69
C TYR A 734 -27.51 -16.21 6.12
N ILE A 735 -28.09 -15.89 4.96
CA ILE A 735 -27.92 -14.60 4.31
C ILE A 735 -28.92 -13.60 4.87
N GLU A 736 -28.41 -12.65 5.63
CA GLU A 736 -29.22 -11.72 6.40
C GLU A 736 -30.12 -10.83 5.52
N ARG A 737 -31.40 -10.74 5.92
CA ARG A 737 -32.39 -9.90 5.25
C ARG A 737 -32.41 -8.48 5.81
N ARG A 738 -33.09 -7.57 5.11
CA ARG A 738 -33.30 -6.18 5.53
C ARG A 738 -34.77 -5.74 5.43
N PRO A 739 -35.73 -6.46 6.05
CA PRO A 739 -37.09 -5.96 6.16
C PRO A 739 -37.14 -4.69 7.02
N LYS A 740 -38.25 -3.95 6.93
CA LYS A 740 -38.45 -2.73 7.71
C LYS A 740 -38.79 -3.06 9.16
N CYS A 741 -37.93 -2.64 10.11
CA CYS A 741 -38.25 -2.63 11.54
C CYS A 741 -38.96 -1.32 11.92
N LEU A 742 -40.22 -1.41 12.36
CA LEU A 742 -41.05 -0.27 12.75
C LEU A 742 -40.51 0.47 13.96
N ARG A 743 -39.93 -0.24 14.93
CA ARG A 743 -39.30 0.39 16.08
C ARG A 743 -38.07 1.21 15.69
N CYS A 744 -37.18 0.67 14.87
CA CYS A 744 -36.05 1.45 14.33
C CYS A 744 -36.55 2.67 13.56
N ALA A 745 -37.60 2.52 12.76
CA ALA A 745 -38.19 3.62 12.02
C ALA A 745 -38.78 4.70 12.95
N ARG A 746 -39.48 4.31 14.02
CA ARG A 746 -40.07 5.21 15.03
C ARG A 746 -39.00 5.92 15.85
N ASP A 747 -37.94 5.20 16.24
CA ASP A 747 -36.80 5.76 16.97
C ASP A 747 -35.86 6.58 16.06
N ASN A 748 -36.20 6.75 14.77
CA ASN A 748 -35.39 7.40 13.74
C ASN A 748 -33.95 6.85 13.65
N ARG A 749 -33.79 5.55 13.89
CA ARG A 749 -32.52 4.82 13.79
C ARG A 749 -32.34 4.26 12.38
N ARG A 750 -31.08 4.04 11.99
CA ARG A 750 -30.74 3.36 10.73
C ARG A 750 -31.38 1.96 10.70
N GLN A 751 -31.93 1.55 9.56
CA GLN A 751 -32.53 0.22 9.43
C GLN A 751 -31.47 -0.86 9.71
N GLY A 752 -31.76 -1.73 10.68
CA GLY A 752 -30.93 -2.88 10.98
C GLY A 752 -31.12 -4.00 9.97
N ARG A 753 -30.05 -4.78 9.77
CA ARG A 753 -30.17 -6.14 9.23
C ARG A 753 -30.90 -7.03 10.22
N PHE A 754 -31.57 -8.05 9.68
CA PHE A 754 -32.27 -9.05 10.45
C PHE A 754 -31.39 -10.30 10.53
N ILE A 755 -31.11 -10.70 11.75
CA ILE A 755 -30.28 -11.85 12.09
C ILE A 755 -31.17 -12.95 12.68
N PRO A 756 -30.79 -14.24 12.60
CA PRO A 756 -31.55 -15.32 13.20
C PRO A 756 -31.78 -15.07 14.70
N VAL A 757 -32.92 -15.51 15.23
CA VAL A 757 -33.18 -15.49 16.68
C VAL A 757 -32.33 -16.54 17.37
N ASP A 758 -32.24 -17.74 16.77
CA ASP A 758 -31.42 -18.82 17.29
C ASP A 758 -29.92 -18.44 17.27
N PRO A 759 -29.25 -18.38 18.44
CA PRO A 759 -27.82 -18.08 18.51
C PRO A 759 -26.93 -19.10 17.81
N LEU A 760 -27.40 -20.34 17.63
CA LEU A 760 -26.66 -21.42 16.99
C LEU A 760 -26.65 -21.30 15.47
N VAL A 761 -27.59 -20.55 14.88
CA VAL A 761 -27.62 -20.31 13.43
C VAL A 761 -26.66 -19.17 13.09
N PRO A 762 -25.54 -19.44 12.40
CA PRO A 762 -24.61 -18.39 12.00
C PRO A 762 -25.17 -17.64 10.79
N SER A 763 -24.88 -16.34 10.70
CA SER A 763 -25.36 -15.49 9.61
C SER A 763 -24.26 -14.65 8.98
N ILE A 764 -24.45 -14.29 7.71
CA ILE A 764 -23.57 -13.41 6.96
C ILE A 764 -24.38 -12.28 6.32
N SER A 765 -23.85 -11.07 6.40
CA SER A 765 -24.45 -9.90 5.75
C SER A 765 -24.13 -9.93 4.26
N ARG A 766 -25.08 -9.48 3.44
CA ARG A 766 -24.89 -9.41 1.98
C ARG A 766 -23.62 -8.65 1.56
N SER A 767 -23.23 -7.60 2.29
CA SER A 767 -21.99 -6.86 2.04
C SER A 767 -20.73 -7.71 2.23
N ARG A 768 -20.67 -8.51 3.31
CA ARG A 768 -19.54 -9.43 3.55
C ARG A 768 -19.50 -10.56 2.51
N LEU A 769 -20.67 -11.05 2.09
CA LEU A 769 -20.74 -12.08 1.05
C LEU A 769 -20.29 -11.55 -0.33
N ILE A 770 -20.63 -10.30 -0.67
CA ILE A 770 -20.10 -9.63 -1.87
C ILE A 770 -18.57 -9.49 -1.80
N GLN A 771 -18.03 -9.14 -0.63
CA GLN A 771 -16.58 -9.08 -0.45
C GLN A 771 -15.92 -10.45 -0.63
N PHE A 772 -16.55 -11.51 -0.10
CA PHE A 772 -16.11 -12.88 -0.30
C PHE A 772 -16.06 -13.25 -1.77
N GLU A 773 -17.15 -13.06 -2.51
CA GLU A 773 -17.21 -13.37 -3.96
C GLU A 773 -16.15 -12.59 -4.73
N ARG A 774 -15.97 -11.30 -4.44
CA ARG A 774 -14.96 -10.48 -5.13
C ARG A 774 -13.53 -10.96 -4.90
N THR A 775 -13.30 -11.66 -3.79
CA THR A 775 -11.98 -12.15 -3.39
C THR A 775 -11.75 -13.56 -3.94
N TYR A 776 -12.73 -14.45 -3.82
CA TYR A 776 -12.57 -15.89 -4.07
C TYR A 776 -13.42 -16.43 -5.21
N GLY A 777 -14.36 -15.65 -5.75
CA GLY A 777 -15.38 -16.09 -6.73
C GLY A 777 -14.84 -16.66 -8.04
N HIS A 778 -13.54 -16.52 -8.30
CA HIS A 778 -12.84 -17.14 -9.42
C HIS A 778 -12.51 -18.63 -9.18
N HIS A 779 -12.56 -19.11 -7.93
CA HIS A 779 -12.39 -20.53 -7.60
C HIS A 779 -13.64 -21.34 -7.97
N ASP A 780 -13.46 -22.66 -8.05
CA ASP A 780 -14.57 -23.59 -8.27
C ASP A 780 -15.46 -23.69 -7.01
N SER A 781 -16.68 -24.20 -7.21
CA SER A 781 -17.71 -24.30 -6.18
C SER A 781 -17.27 -25.10 -4.94
N ARG A 782 -16.38 -26.09 -5.09
CA ARG A 782 -15.93 -26.91 -3.95
C ARG A 782 -14.99 -26.11 -3.05
N ILE A 783 -14.04 -25.39 -3.64
CA ILE A 783 -13.15 -24.50 -2.89
C ILE A 783 -13.96 -23.37 -2.25
N LEU A 784 -14.92 -22.79 -2.98
CA LEU A 784 -15.80 -21.75 -2.45
C LEU A 784 -16.59 -22.22 -1.22
N ALA A 785 -17.12 -23.45 -1.26
CA ALA A 785 -17.84 -24.04 -0.14
C ALA A 785 -16.95 -24.21 1.10
N LEU A 786 -15.75 -24.79 0.93
CA LEU A 786 -14.76 -24.95 2.02
C LEU A 786 -14.35 -23.59 2.63
N LEU A 787 -14.11 -22.60 1.76
CA LEU A 787 -13.78 -21.25 2.19
C LEU A 787 -14.93 -20.58 2.96
N LEU A 788 -16.19 -20.85 2.60
CA LEU A 788 -17.37 -20.32 3.27
C LEU A 788 -17.63 -20.99 4.62
N ASP A 789 -17.35 -22.29 4.75
CA ASP A 789 -17.48 -23.02 6.02
C ASP A 789 -16.59 -22.41 7.11
N GLU A 790 -15.37 -22.01 6.76
CA GLU A 790 -14.44 -21.32 7.66
C GLU A 790 -14.62 -19.80 7.71
N TRP A 791 -15.49 -19.23 6.87
CA TRP A 791 -15.65 -17.78 6.82
C TRP A 791 -16.37 -17.26 8.07
N LEU A 792 -15.76 -16.28 8.75
CA LEU A 792 -16.32 -15.74 9.99
C LEU A 792 -17.73 -15.15 9.77
N PRO A 793 -18.73 -15.57 10.57
CA PRO A 793 -20.07 -14.98 10.55
C PRO A 793 -20.01 -13.48 10.78
N SER A 794 -21.05 -12.76 10.36
CA SER A 794 -21.25 -11.40 10.81
C SER A 794 -21.39 -11.36 12.33
N SER A 795 -20.80 -10.35 12.96
CA SER A 795 -21.12 -9.99 14.34
C SER A 795 -22.64 -9.95 14.57
N ARG A 796 -23.13 -10.32 15.75
CA ARG A 796 -24.55 -10.12 16.14
C ARG A 796 -24.76 -8.78 16.86
N VAL A 797 -23.72 -7.97 16.95
CA VAL A 797 -23.75 -6.63 17.55
C VAL A 797 -24.10 -5.60 16.45
N PRO A 798 -24.94 -4.60 16.77
CA PRO A 798 -25.20 -3.51 15.84
C PRO A 798 -23.94 -2.68 15.57
N ARG A 799 -23.77 -2.24 14.31
CA ARG A 799 -22.64 -1.37 13.91
C ARG A 799 -23.04 0.09 14.07
N THR A 800 -22.38 0.83 14.94
CA THR A 800 -22.74 2.21 15.30
C THR A 800 -22.30 3.27 14.28
N THR A 801 -21.43 2.94 13.32
CA THR A 801 -20.91 3.86 12.30
C THR A 801 -20.87 3.21 10.91
N GLU A 802 -20.83 4.04 9.85
CA GLU A 802 -20.64 3.57 8.46
C GLU A 802 -19.22 3.07 8.18
N GLU A 803 -18.25 3.39 9.05
CA GLU A 803 -16.84 3.00 8.93
C GLU A 803 -16.56 1.53 9.25
N ASP A 804 -17.50 0.84 9.94
CA ASP A 804 -17.42 -0.60 10.26
C ASP A 804 -18.08 -1.51 9.18
N MET A 805 -18.49 -0.95 8.04
CA MET A 805 -19.10 -1.70 6.90
C MET A 805 -18.08 -2.15 5.88
#